data_AF-A0AAU1PUM0-F1
#
_entry.id   AF-A0AAU1PUM0-F1
#
_cell.length_a   1.000
_cell.length_b   1.000
_cell.length_c   1.000
_cell.angle_alpha   90.00
_cell.angle_beta   90.00
_cell.angle_gamma   90.00
#
_symmetry.space_group_name_H-M   'P 1'
#
loop_
_entity.id
_entity.type
_entity.pdbx_description
1 polymer ?
#
loop_
_entity_poly.entity_id
_entity_poly.type
_entity_poly.pdbx_seq_one_letter_code
_entity_poly.pdbx_strand_id
1 'polypeptide(L)'
;MAEPTTPPEEEMPAVAVIGMAARFPGADDVDAFWENLTAGRDAIRPITDEEFLAAGGDPEDLDDPTLIRMASVVGGIDRFDADFFGMSPAEAAVVDPQQRLLLETAYRALEDAGQVREASEITTGVYAGAGDSRYYPAHLYPHYAGQPGSMALVHAATANSLGTLATRISYELGLTGPSLSLQTACSTALVALHTACQDLLDFRCDLALVGAVSLNPSALLGYRHVPDGPFSPDGRCRAFAADAAGTSSGDGVGVVVLKRLGDALADGDRIRAVVRGSAINNDGRRKVGFTAPSASGQAEVILAAQAQGDIDADTIGLVEAHGTATRIGDPIEVAALTEAFRASTDRRGFCALGSVKTNIGHLGAAAGIAGFVKAVLALEHRRIPPSLHFDAPNPLIDFASSPFRVPTELEEWPDGGRPRRAAISAFGVGGTNAHVIIEEAPPAPKPPRPTAAPRRHVLPLSARTAGALRGQADALANHLERHPALRLDDVAHSLRTERPALRHRLTVSATTAAEAVAALRAPQPPVGPVPDDPPRVAFLLPGGGTQYVGMGAGLYRENDVYRDVVDHCAHVLRPVVGGDLRTALFERVEPGSTTAFLALVVTEYALARTLMEQGVRPDALIGHSLGEYTAACLAGVMDLDEMLPVVAERIRLISSRGGATVGVAASADAVAPLLGPQLSLAAVNGPAACTVAGQTEAVARFEAELTRRDVPFRRLRMPAAAHSHVLDPILDTFAGQLRTLRLRPPRIPYVTNVTGTWITDAQATDVRHWVDHTRRTVRFADGVGALWADARPVLVEIGPGDSMTKLARARLTGEEPVTVATMRHAKASGPDGFVLAGALGRLWAAGVEGALPDGTDPAAPARRVRLPGYAFDRRRHWIDAPGARAVSGAAERERAVAPGGGRMSRPLLTTEHVAPRTDREQAVTELWQEQLGIEGIGVHDNFFDLGGDSMRAVLLVGRLRATGVLDVPAATLLAEPTVAGLLASAEDRRGPSSDTLRPLLPLRREGAGTPLFCLHPGAGVSWRYTGLLPHLGPDQPVFGIQAYGLDGTRPPAPDAASMVASYVDLIREAQPVGPYRLLGWSYGGFVAHAMACALQERGERVELLALLDAPQTHGTLHDPEQAERQVAALLTRVAGLPAAADGAVPDVEGVLARIGEDPADGAAAAPVTRAEAAAIAEVMRNNLRIAPQFSPGVFRGDVLFFSATEDAGADGADLSLAPGKADSWRPYVDGSLTDHAVPCGHYEMTEPGPMAEIGAVVAKALRAVSG
;
A
#
# COMPACT_ATOMS: atom_id res chain seq x y z
N MET A 1 -41.10 -36.19 -6.73
CA MET A 1 -41.27 -34.94 -7.49
C MET A 1 -41.18 -33.83 -6.47
N ALA A 2 -40.02 -33.16 -6.41
CA ALA A 2 -39.86 -31.96 -5.62
C ALA A 2 -40.68 -30.85 -6.29
N GLU A 3 -41.43 -30.09 -5.51
CA GLU A 3 -42.12 -28.89 -6.00
C GLU A 3 -41.08 -27.95 -6.63
N PRO A 4 -41.41 -27.31 -7.77
CA PRO A 4 -40.53 -26.33 -8.36
C PRO A 4 -40.47 -25.13 -7.40
N THR A 5 -39.28 -24.92 -6.83
CA THR A 5 -38.94 -23.70 -6.11
C THR A 5 -39.18 -22.53 -7.06
N THR A 6 -40.12 -21.66 -6.69
CA THR A 6 -40.32 -20.34 -7.29
C THR A 6 -38.96 -19.64 -7.39
N PRO A 7 -38.62 -19.01 -8.54
CA PRO A 7 -37.41 -18.17 -8.59
C PRO A 7 -37.51 -17.08 -7.50
N PRO A 8 -36.39 -16.64 -6.90
CA PRO A 8 -36.44 -15.54 -5.96
C PRO A 8 -37.04 -14.33 -6.67
N GLU A 9 -37.98 -13.63 -6.03
CA GLU A 9 -38.42 -12.30 -6.48
C GLU A 9 -37.16 -11.46 -6.73
N GLU A 10 -37.05 -10.82 -7.89
CA GLU A 10 -35.95 -9.89 -8.18
C GLU A 10 -35.98 -8.78 -7.12
N GLU A 11 -35.13 -8.89 -6.09
CA GLU A 11 -34.97 -7.87 -5.07
C GLU A 11 -34.60 -6.55 -5.77
N MET A 12 -35.34 -5.48 -5.45
CA MET A 12 -35.07 -4.16 -6.04
C MET A 12 -33.60 -3.75 -5.80
N PRO A 13 -32.94 -3.13 -6.80
CA PRO A 13 -31.57 -2.68 -6.68
C PRO A 13 -31.42 -1.70 -5.50
N ALA A 14 -30.51 -2.02 -4.58
CA ALA A 14 -30.26 -1.26 -3.35
C ALA A 14 -28.76 -1.08 -3.08
N VAL A 15 -28.42 -0.10 -2.25
CA VAL A 15 -27.03 0.26 -1.95
C VAL A 15 -26.75 0.07 -0.46
N ALA A 16 -25.78 -0.79 -0.13
CA ALA A 16 -25.31 -1.00 1.22
C ALA A 16 -24.34 0.09 1.66
N VAL A 17 -24.50 0.54 2.91
CA VAL A 17 -23.47 1.30 3.64
C VAL A 17 -22.56 0.28 4.32
N ILE A 18 -21.30 0.20 3.92
CA ILE A 18 -20.36 -0.81 4.43
C ILE A 18 -19.28 -0.23 5.36
N GLY A 19 -19.04 1.09 5.30
CA GLY A 19 -18.10 1.78 6.17
C GLY A 19 -18.52 3.21 6.45
N MET A 20 -18.07 3.76 7.59
CA MET A 20 -18.25 5.18 7.91
C MET A 20 -17.18 5.69 8.88
N ALA A 21 -16.81 6.96 8.72
CA ALA A 21 -15.99 7.69 9.67
C ALA A 21 -16.45 9.15 9.74
N ALA A 22 -16.35 9.78 10.91
CA ALA A 22 -16.72 11.17 11.09
C ALA A 22 -15.98 11.80 12.26
N ARG A 23 -15.84 13.14 12.21
CA ARG A 23 -15.44 13.98 13.34
C ARG A 23 -16.42 15.12 13.47
N PHE A 24 -17.03 15.22 14.64
CA PHE A 24 -18.04 16.22 14.99
C PHE A 24 -17.65 16.93 16.29
N PRO A 25 -18.27 18.08 16.61
CA PRO A 25 -18.00 18.78 17.86
C PRO A 25 -18.18 17.86 19.07
N GLY A 26 -17.16 17.76 19.91
CA GLY A 26 -17.13 16.86 21.08
C GLY A 26 -16.98 15.37 20.77
N ALA A 27 -16.73 14.96 19.52
CA ALA A 27 -16.57 13.57 19.11
C ALA A 27 -15.53 13.39 17.98
N ASP A 28 -14.42 12.72 18.27
CA ASP A 28 -13.37 12.43 17.29
C ASP A 28 -13.62 11.17 16.44
N ASP A 29 -14.68 10.43 16.74
CA ASP A 29 -15.14 9.27 15.97
C ASP A 29 -16.66 9.04 16.13
N VAL A 30 -17.20 8.08 15.37
CA VAL A 30 -18.64 7.74 15.38
C VAL A 30 -19.12 7.08 16.68
N ASP A 31 -18.23 6.44 17.45
CA ASP A 31 -18.60 5.80 18.73
C ASP A 31 -18.79 6.88 19.79
N ALA A 32 -17.83 7.81 19.92
CA ALA A 32 -17.95 8.98 20.78
C ALA A 32 -19.16 9.85 20.40
N PHE A 33 -19.45 9.96 19.10
CA PHE A 33 -20.65 10.66 18.63
C PHE A 33 -21.94 9.98 19.10
N TRP A 34 -22.03 8.65 18.99
CA TRP A 34 -23.16 7.89 19.49
C TRP A 34 -23.34 8.01 21.02
N GLU A 35 -22.23 7.95 21.77
CA GLU A 35 -22.24 8.17 23.22
C GLU A 35 -22.77 9.58 23.56
N ASN A 36 -22.35 10.60 22.83
CA ASN A 36 -22.85 11.97 23.01
C ASN A 36 -24.35 12.10 22.71
N LEU A 37 -24.82 11.50 21.61
CA LEU A 37 -26.23 11.53 21.21
C LEU A 37 -27.12 10.85 22.25
N THR A 38 -26.75 9.64 22.68
CA THR A 38 -27.53 8.86 23.65
C THR A 38 -27.53 9.47 25.05
N ALA A 39 -26.46 10.16 25.43
CA ALA A 39 -26.38 10.93 26.66
C ALA A 39 -27.05 12.31 26.57
N GLY A 40 -27.61 12.69 25.41
CA GLY A 40 -28.26 13.98 25.21
C GLY A 40 -27.31 15.18 25.39
N ARG A 41 -26.04 15.06 24.98
CA ARG A 41 -25.05 16.13 25.13
C ARG A 41 -25.22 17.22 24.07
N ASP A 42 -25.19 18.47 24.52
CA ASP A 42 -25.05 19.69 23.70
C ASP A 42 -23.57 20.02 23.56
N ALA A 43 -23.04 19.93 22.35
CA ALA A 43 -21.63 20.22 22.03
C ALA A 43 -21.42 21.70 21.65
N ILE A 44 -22.48 22.51 21.61
CA ILE A 44 -22.37 23.96 21.44
C ILE A 44 -22.02 24.57 22.79
N ARG A 45 -20.91 25.30 22.87
CA ARG A 45 -20.39 25.85 24.12
C ARG A 45 -20.13 27.35 24.01
N PRO A 46 -20.12 28.08 25.14
CA PRO A 46 -19.63 29.46 25.16
C PRO A 46 -18.15 29.51 24.77
N ILE A 47 -17.78 30.61 24.11
CA ILE A 47 -16.40 30.99 23.80
C ILE A 47 -15.89 31.86 24.94
N THR A 48 -14.73 31.52 25.51
CA THR A 48 -14.14 32.33 26.60
C THR A 48 -13.54 33.63 26.06
N ASP A 49 -13.36 34.64 26.93
CA ASP A 49 -12.68 35.88 26.55
C ASP A 49 -11.26 35.61 26.01
N GLU A 50 -10.54 34.64 26.59
CA GLU A 50 -9.21 34.23 26.14
C GLU A 50 -9.25 33.62 24.73
N GLU A 51 -10.19 32.72 24.45
CA GLU A 51 -10.34 32.09 23.13
C GLU A 51 -10.71 33.12 22.05
N PHE A 52 -11.63 34.02 22.36
CA PHE A 52 -12.06 35.09 21.46
C PHE A 52 -10.90 36.03 21.10
N LEU A 53 -10.14 36.48 22.12
CA LEU A 53 -8.97 37.34 21.91
C LEU A 53 -7.84 36.61 21.18
N ALA A 54 -7.60 35.33 21.49
CA ALA A 54 -6.61 34.51 20.80
C ALA A 54 -6.96 34.28 19.32
N ALA A 55 -8.24 34.23 18.99
CA ALA A 55 -8.74 34.15 17.61
C ALA A 55 -8.67 35.48 16.83
N GLY A 56 -8.21 36.56 17.47
CA GLY A 56 -8.07 37.89 16.86
C GLY A 56 -9.28 38.81 17.08
N GLY A 57 -10.15 38.49 18.04
CA GLY A 57 -11.28 39.35 18.41
C GLY A 57 -10.84 40.69 19.01
N ASP A 58 -11.65 41.73 18.79
CA ASP A 58 -11.40 43.05 19.35
C ASP A 58 -11.79 43.09 20.85
N PRO A 59 -10.90 43.47 21.78
CA PRO A 59 -11.26 43.65 23.17
C PRO A 59 -12.48 44.54 23.42
N GLU A 60 -12.75 45.52 22.54
CA GLU A 60 -13.93 46.40 22.66
C GLU A 60 -15.25 45.66 22.44
N ASP A 61 -15.21 44.52 21.74
CA ASP A 61 -16.39 43.71 21.44
C ASP A 61 -16.80 42.76 22.59
N LEU A 62 -15.98 42.61 23.63
CA LEU A 62 -16.26 41.69 24.75
C LEU A 62 -17.54 42.05 25.51
N ASP A 63 -17.86 43.35 25.57
CA ASP A 63 -19.03 43.90 26.24
C ASP A 63 -20.25 44.11 25.31
N ASP A 64 -20.13 43.76 24.01
CA ASP A 64 -21.21 43.96 23.04
C ASP A 64 -22.31 42.88 23.18
N PRO A 65 -23.54 43.24 23.60
CA PRO A 65 -24.62 42.27 23.80
C PRO A 65 -25.18 41.68 22.50
N THR A 66 -24.83 42.24 21.35
CA THR A 66 -25.23 41.72 20.03
C THR A 66 -24.29 40.63 19.52
N LEU A 67 -23.08 40.51 20.10
CA LEU A 67 -22.10 39.50 19.74
C LEU A 67 -22.41 38.18 20.47
N ILE A 68 -22.83 37.18 19.72
CA ILE A 68 -23.11 35.84 20.23
C ILE A 68 -21.82 35.02 20.19
N ARG A 69 -21.28 34.75 21.38
CA ARG A 69 -20.01 34.04 21.58
C ARG A 69 -20.25 32.56 21.91
N MET A 70 -20.78 31.82 20.94
CA MET A 70 -21.00 30.38 21.03
C MET A 70 -20.31 29.65 19.87
N ALA A 71 -19.71 28.50 20.15
CA ALA A 71 -18.96 27.71 19.18
C ALA A 71 -19.35 26.22 19.23
N SER A 72 -19.40 25.61 18.05
CA SER A 72 -19.47 24.16 17.87
C SER A 72 -18.40 23.75 16.86
N VAL A 73 -17.21 23.42 17.35
CA VAL A 73 -16.00 23.31 16.53
C VAL A 73 -15.37 21.93 16.65
N VAL A 74 -14.70 21.49 15.58
CA VAL A 74 -13.83 20.31 15.59
C VAL A 74 -12.43 20.76 16.01
N GLY A 75 -11.81 20.03 16.94
CA GLY A 75 -10.47 20.35 17.44
C GLY A 75 -9.35 19.92 16.47
N GLY A 76 -8.22 20.65 16.50
CA GLY A 76 -7.00 20.26 15.79
C GLY A 76 -7.10 20.35 14.26
N ILE A 77 -7.88 21.30 13.72
CA ILE A 77 -7.99 21.53 12.27
C ILE A 77 -6.67 21.98 11.63
N ASP A 78 -5.72 22.43 12.44
CA ASP A 78 -4.36 22.77 12.03
C ASP A 78 -3.43 21.55 11.99
N ARG A 79 -3.88 20.36 12.41
CA ARG A 79 -3.07 19.15 12.50
C ARG A 79 -3.40 18.13 11.42
N PHE A 80 -2.37 17.55 10.80
CA PHE A 80 -2.50 16.55 9.73
C PHE A 80 -1.24 15.66 9.66
N ASP A 81 -1.38 14.42 9.22
CA ASP A 81 -0.25 13.49 8.99
C ASP A 81 0.19 13.54 7.52
N ALA A 82 0.99 14.55 7.17
CA ALA A 82 1.39 14.81 5.79
C ALA A 82 2.27 13.68 5.21
N ASP A 83 3.20 13.14 6.02
CA ASP A 83 4.10 12.06 5.61
C ASP A 83 3.31 10.78 5.25
N PHE A 84 2.19 10.50 5.93
CA PHE A 84 1.33 9.38 5.60
C PHE A 84 0.78 9.45 4.17
N PHE A 85 0.42 10.64 3.70
CA PHE A 85 -0.11 10.87 2.35
C PHE A 85 0.96 11.30 1.34
N GLY A 86 2.26 11.23 1.69
CA GLY A 86 3.34 11.63 0.78
C GLY A 86 3.41 13.15 0.51
N MET A 87 2.78 13.95 1.37
CA MET A 87 2.71 15.41 1.23
C MET A 87 3.82 16.10 2.03
N SER A 88 4.51 17.06 1.43
CA SER A 88 5.53 17.82 2.17
C SER A 88 4.90 18.76 3.21
N PRO A 89 5.57 19.08 4.34
CA PRO A 89 5.00 19.98 5.34
C PRO A 89 4.60 21.36 4.81
N ALA A 90 5.36 21.87 3.83
CA ALA A 90 5.07 23.14 3.16
C ALA A 90 3.85 23.06 2.23
N GLU A 91 3.58 21.89 1.64
CA GLU A 91 2.37 21.69 0.83
C GLU A 91 1.15 21.60 1.74
N ALA A 92 1.23 20.74 2.77
CA ALA A 92 0.15 20.55 3.74
C ALA A 92 -0.26 21.85 4.46
N ALA A 93 0.67 22.79 4.66
CA ALA A 93 0.37 24.10 5.26
C ALA A 93 -0.47 25.01 4.34
N VAL A 94 -0.39 24.83 3.02
CA VAL A 94 -1.16 25.59 2.03
C VAL A 94 -2.51 24.95 1.74
N VAL A 95 -2.64 23.62 1.86
CA VAL A 95 -3.89 22.89 1.61
C VAL A 95 -4.95 23.27 2.66
N ASP A 96 -6.18 23.50 2.18
CA ASP A 96 -7.33 23.80 3.04
C ASP A 96 -7.48 22.71 4.13
N PRO A 97 -7.60 23.07 5.42
CA PRO A 97 -7.96 22.13 6.49
C PRO A 97 -9.13 21.19 6.15
N GLN A 98 -10.11 21.68 5.38
CA GLN A 98 -11.24 20.88 4.93
C GLN A 98 -10.79 19.69 4.06
N GLN A 99 -9.86 19.90 3.11
CA GLN A 99 -9.35 18.82 2.26
C GLN A 99 -8.54 17.82 3.08
N ARG A 100 -7.69 18.31 4.01
CA ARG A 100 -6.86 17.46 4.90
C ARG A 100 -7.69 16.57 5.80
N LEU A 101 -8.68 17.13 6.50
CA LEU A 101 -9.56 16.37 7.40
C LEU A 101 -10.43 15.39 6.62
N LEU A 102 -10.93 15.77 5.44
CA LEU A 102 -11.73 14.89 4.61
C LEU A 102 -10.91 13.69 4.10
N LEU A 103 -9.64 13.90 3.74
CA LEU A 103 -8.72 12.84 3.30
C LEU A 103 -8.44 11.82 4.41
N GLU A 104 -8.11 12.26 5.63
CA GLU A 104 -7.95 11.35 6.78
C GLU A 104 -9.25 10.58 7.09
N THR A 105 -10.40 11.27 6.97
CA THR A 105 -11.71 10.67 7.24
C THR A 105 -12.09 9.65 6.16
N ALA A 106 -11.75 9.90 4.90
CA ALA A 106 -11.96 8.97 3.80
C ALA A 106 -11.14 7.68 3.99
N TYR A 107 -9.86 7.81 4.36
CA TYR A 107 -9.02 6.65 4.67
C TYR A 107 -9.61 5.82 5.82
N ARG A 108 -10.04 6.46 6.92
CA ARG A 108 -10.67 5.77 8.05
C ARG A 108 -11.99 5.11 7.69
N ALA A 109 -12.78 5.70 6.80
CA ALA A 109 -14.02 5.10 6.32
C ALA A 109 -13.75 3.83 5.50
N LEU A 110 -12.71 3.82 4.66
CA LEU A 110 -12.25 2.63 3.96
C LEU A 110 -11.73 1.55 4.92
N GLU A 111 -10.97 1.92 5.96
CA GLU A 111 -10.53 0.96 6.99
C GLU A 111 -11.70 0.34 7.73
N ASP A 112 -12.70 1.16 8.04
CA ASP A 112 -13.92 0.70 8.67
C ASP A 112 -14.71 -0.26 7.78
N ALA A 113 -14.69 -0.05 6.46
CA ALA A 113 -15.25 -0.96 5.46
C ALA A 113 -14.42 -2.23 5.22
N GLY A 114 -13.16 -2.28 5.69
CA GLY A 114 -12.22 -3.33 5.36
C GLY A 114 -11.70 -3.28 3.92
N GLN A 115 -11.74 -2.10 3.29
CA GLN A 115 -11.44 -1.86 1.87
C GLN A 115 -10.13 -1.08 1.64
N VAL A 116 -9.21 -1.07 2.61
CA VAL A 116 -7.87 -0.50 2.46
C VAL A 116 -6.95 -1.55 1.86
N ARG A 117 -7.01 -1.70 0.55
CA ARG A 117 -6.12 -2.58 -0.23
C ARG A 117 -5.36 -1.74 -1.25
N GLU A 118 -4.08 -2.05 -1.46
CA GLU A 118 -3.29 -1.40 -2.52
C GLU A 118 -3.86 -1.78 -3.88
N ALA A 119 -3.85 -0.81 -4.82
CA ALA A 119 -4.21 -0.92 -6.23
C ALA A 119 -5.14 -2.11 -6.56
N SER A 120 -6.38 -2.05 -6.06
CA SER A 120 -7.39 -3.03 -6.42
C SER A 120 -7.91 -2.75 -7.83
N GLU A 121 -8.25 -3.79 -8.58
CA GLU A 121 -9.06 -3.70 -9.82
C GLU A 121 -10.46 -3.08 -9.60
N ILE A 122 -10.84 -2.81 -8.34
CA ILE A 122 -12.12 -2.21 -7.95
C ILE A 122 -12.15 -0.73 -8.32
N THR A 123 -13.08 -0.37 -9.20
CA THR A 123 -13.27 1.03 -9.62
C THR A 123 -13.98 1.78 -8.50
N THR A 124 -13.25 2.62 -7.76
CA THR A 124 -13.80 3.39 -6.63
C THR A 124 -14.10 4.83 -7.01
N GLY A 125 -15.37 5.24 -6.96
CA GLY A 125 -15.79 6.62 -7.16
C GLY A 125 -15.72 7.47 -5.88
N VAL A 126 -15.52 8.78 -6.02
CA VAL A 126 -15.43 9.76 -4.95
C VAL A 126 -16.40 10.91 -5.21
N TYR A 127 -17.34 11.12 -4.29
CA TYR A 127 -18.35 12.17 -4.34
C TYR A 127 -18.21 13.02 -3.09
N ALA A 128 -17.52 14.15 -3.23
CA ALA A 128 -17.13 14.99 -2.10
C ALA A 128 -17.81 16.37 -2.16
N GLY A 129 -18.13 16.93 -1.00
CA GLY A 129 -18.60 18.30 -0.88
C GLY A 129 -17.93 19.05 0.26
N ALA A 130 -17.73 20.35 0.11
CA ALA A 130 -17.18 21.19 1.17
C ALA A 130 -17.97 22.50 1.28
N GLY A 131 -17.89 23.19 2.42
CA GLY A 131 -18.21 24.62 2.48
C GLY A 131 -17.16 25.45 1.74
N ASP A 132 -17.47 26.72 1.44
CA ASP A 132 -16.50 27.64 0.85
C ASP A 132 -15.24 27.73 1.71
N SER A 133 -14.06 27.74 1.07
CA SER A 133 -12.79 27.89 1.79
C SER A 133 -12.72 29.25 2.47
N ARG A 134 -12.76 29.24 3.81
CA ARG A 134 -12.50 30.42 4.63
C ARG A 134 -11.02 30.58 4.94
N TYR A 135 -10.25 29.50 4.85
CA TYR A 135 -8.81 29.51 5.05
C TYR A 135 -8.10 30.30 3.93
N TYR A 136 -8.43 30.04 2.66
CA TYR A 136 -7.79 30.73 1.54
C TYR A 136 -7.87 32.28 1.61
N PRO A 137 -9.05 32.92 1.71
CA PRO A 137 -9.15 34.38 1.71
C PRO A 137 -8.59 35.03 2.98
N ALA A 138 -8.70 34.37 4.14
CA ALA A 138 -8.27 34.95 5.42
C ALA A 138 -6.77 34.71 5.72
N HIS A 139 -6.24 33.54 5.35
CA HIS A 139 -4.91 33.10 5.74
C HIS A 139 -3.90 33.05 4.61
N LEU A 140 -4.30 32.83 3.35
CA LEU A 140 -3.37 32.61 2.24
C LEU A 140 -3.31 33.80 1.29
N TYR A 141 -4.45 34.18 0.71
CA TYR A 141 -4.54 35.25 -0.29
C TYR A 141 -3.85 36.56 0.14
N PRO A 142 -3.95 37.02 1.41
CA PRO A 142 -3.27 38.23 1.85
C PRO A 142 -1.73 38.21 1.71
N HIS A 143 -1.08 37.04 1.77
CA HIS A 143 0.37 36.92 1.59
C HIS A 143 0.81 37.06 0.13
N TYR A 144 -0.14 36.95 -0.81
CA TYR A 144 0.09 37.09 -2.25
C TYR A 144 -0.52 38.38 -2.82
N ALA A 145 -1.12 39.22 -1.97
CA ALA A 145 -1.71 40.48 -2.38
C ALA A 145 -0.66 41.37 -3.07
N GLY A 146 -0.96 41.83 -4.29
CA GLY A 146 -0.04 42.61 -5.12
C GLY A 146 0.88 41.80 -6.04
N GLN A 147 0.74 40.46 -6.09
CA GLN A 147 1.46 39.58 -7.01
C GLN A 147 0.51 38.83 -7.96
N PRO A 148 -0.28 39.53 -8.80
CA PRO A 148 -1.23 38.87 -9.71
C PRO A 148 -0.49 37.97 -10.70
N GLY A 149 -0.99 36.75 -10.91
CA GLY A 149 -0.43 35.79 -11.87
C GLY A 149 0.81 35.00 -11.37
N SER A 150 1.19 35.10 -10.10
CA SER A 150 2.28 34.27 -9.57
C SER A 150 1.87 32.81 -9.48
N MET A 151 2.79 31.89 -9.79
CA MET A 151 2.52 30.45 -9.68
C MET A 151 2.23 30.01 -8.24
N ALA A 152 2.76 30.71 -7.24
CA ALA A 152 2.47 30.44 -5.83
C ALA A 152 1.01 30.77 -5.49
N LEU A 153 0.46 31.86 -6.04
CA LEU A 153 -0.95 32.19 -5.91
C LEU A 153 -1.85 31.17 -6.61
N VAL A 154 -1.46 30.69 -7.81
CA VAL A 154 -2.18 29.63 -8.54
C VAL A 154 -2.17 28.32 -7.75
N HIS A 155 -1.03 27.94 -7.19
CA HIS A 155 -0.91 26.76 -6.31
C HIS A 155 -1.84 26.87 -5.11
N ALA A 156 -1.78 27.99 -4.38
CA ALA A 156 -2.62 28.23 -3.22
C ALA A 156 -4.11 28.21 -3.58
N ALA A 157 -4.51 28.81 -4.71
CA ALA A 157 -5.89 28.77 -5.19
C ALA A 157 -6.33 27.34 -5.51
N THR A 158 -5.49 26.55 -6.18
CA THR A 158 -5.77 25.17 -6.57
C THR A 158 -5.89 24.24 -5.34
N ALA A 159 -5.02 24.40 -4.36
CA ALA A 159 -5.01 23.64 -3.11
C ALA A 159 -6.18 23.96 -2.15
N ASN A 160 -6.96 24.99 -2.47
CA ASN A 160 -8.13 25.42 -1.67
C ASN A 160 -9.42 25.48 -2.51
N SER A 161 -9.36 25.09 -3.78
CA SER A 161 -10.51 25.06 -4.67
C SER A 161 -11.45 23.91 -4.32
N LEU A 162 -12.76 24.14 -4.36
CA LEU A 162 -13.75 23.06 -4.28
C LEU A 162 -13.53 22.03 -5.40
N GLY A 163 -13.12 22.47 -6.60
CA GLY A 163 -12.95 21.60 -7.76
C GLY A 163 -11.87 20.53 -7.61
N THR A 164 -10.95 20.68 -6.65
CA THR A 164 -9.87 19.72 -6.39
C THR A 164 -10.14 18.80 -5.20
N LEU A 165 -11.24 19.00 -4.47
CA LEU A 165 -11.58 18.25 -3.26
C LEU A 165 -11.67 16.74 -3.49
N ALA A 166 -12.53 16.29 -4.42
CA ALA A 166 -12.69 14.88 -4.73
C ALA A 166 -11.43 14.29 -5.40
N THR A 167 -10.85 15.03 -6.36
CA THR A 167 -9.70 14.55 -7.13
C THR A 167 -8.45 14.40 -6.28
N ARG A 168 -8.30 15.19 -5.20
CA ARG A 168 -7.22 14.98 -4.23
C ARG A 168 -7.40 13.66 -3.50
N ILE A 169 -8.59 13.32 -3.02
CA ILE A 169 -8.83 12.01 -2.39
C ILE A 169 -8.50 10.89 -3.37
N SER A 170 -8.95 11.00 -4.61
CA SER A 170 -8.65 10.03 -5.66
C SER A 170 -7.16 9.88 -5.92
N TYR A 171 -6.42 11.00 -6.00
CA TYR A 171 -4.97 11.01 -6.23
C TYR A 171 -4.19 10.39 -5.06
N GLU A 172 -4.43 10.85 -3.84
CA GLU A 172 -3.65 10.43 -2.66
C GLU A 172 -3.94 8.97 -2.24
N LEU A 173 -5.12 8.45 -2.61
CA LEU A 173 -5.54 7.07 -2.30
C LEU A 173 -5.49 6.12 -3.52
N GLY A 174 -5.10 6.61 -4.69
CA GLY A 174 -4.99 5.81 -5.92
C GLY A 174 -6.33 5.27 -6.45
N LEU A 175 -7.41 6.06 -6.37
CA LEU A 175 -8.77 5.67 -6.78
C LEU A 175 -9.08 6.14 -8.20
N THR A 176 -9.70 5.28 -9.01
CA THR A 176 -9.82 5.45 -10.47
C THR A 176 -11.26 5.66 -10.98
N GLY A 177 -12.28 5.63 -10.11
CA GLY A 177 -13.66 5.86 -10.50
C GLY A 177 -14.06 7.33 -10.68
N PRO A 178 -15.36 7.61 -10.89
CA PRO A 178 -15.87 8.98 -11.01
C PRO A 178 -15.48 9.84 -9.80
N SER A 179 -14.95 11.03 -10.02
CA SER A 179 -14.41 11.88 -8.95
C SER A 179 -15.03 13.28 -9.02
N LEU A 180 -16.10 13.52 -8.26
CA LEU A 180 -16.96 14.69 -8.37
C LEU A 180 -16.97 15.53 -7.08
N SER A 181 -16.67 16.82 -7.22
CA SER A 181 -16.88 17.82 -6.18
C SER A 181 -18.24 18.50 -6.35
N LEU A 182 -19.10 18.46 -5.33
CA LEU A 182 -20.48 18.96 -5.38
C LEU A 182 -20.74 20.05 -4.33
N GLN A 183 -21.58 21.03 -4.68
CA GLN A 183 -22.06 22.07 -3.76
C GLN A 183 -23.53 22.41 -4.05
N THR A 184 -24.40 22.13 -3.09
CA THR A 184 -25.81 22.52 -3.07
C THR A 184 -26.20 23.13 -1.72
N ALA A 185 -25.25 23.83 -1.09
CA ALA A 185 -25.36 24.37 0.26
C ALA A 185 -25.66 23.29 1.31
N CYS A 186 -26.78 23.41 2.04
CA CYS A 186 -27.07 22.53 3.18
C CYS A 186 -27.44 21.09 2.77
N SER A 187 -27.82 20.87 1.49
CA SER A 187 -28.13 19.55 0.93
C SER A 187 -26.93 18.81 0.34
N THR A 188 -25.74 19.43 0.31
CA THR A 188 -24.55 18.94 -0.41
C THR A 188 -24.25 17.46 -0.17
N ALA A 189 -24.17 17.04 1.09
CA ALA A 189 -23.88 15.64 1.44
C ALA A 189 -24.91 14.64 0.88
N LEU A 190 -26.21 14.94 0.95
CA LEU A 190 -27.25 14.01 0.51
C LEU A 190 -27.40 14.01 -1.02
N VAL A 191 -27.11 15.12 -1.69
CA VAL A 191 -26.99 15.15 -3.16
C VAL A 191 -25.81 14.29 -3.61
N ALA A 192 -24.65 14.42 -2.95
CA ALA A 192 -23.50 13.56 -3.22
C ALA A 192 -23.80 12.08 -3.00
N LEU A 193 -24.53 11.75 -1.93
CA LEU A 193 -24.99 10.40 -1.65
C LEU A 193 -25.93 9.87 -2.74
N HIS A 194 -26.93 10.66 -3.14
CA HIS A 194 -27.85 10.28 -4.21
C HIS A 194 -27.10 10.00 -5.52
N THR A 195 -26.21 10.90 -5.94
CA THR A 195 -25.38 10.72 -7.15
C THR A 195 -24.55 9.45 -7.08
N ALA A 196 -23.88 9.20 -5.95
CA ALA A 196 -23.10 7.98 -5.75
C ALA A 196 -23.94 6.71 -5.81
N CYS A 197 -25.15 6.73 -5.23
CA CYS A 197 -26.09 5.63 -5.36
C CYS A 197 -26.50 5.38 -6.81
N GLN A 198 -26.78 6.43 -7.58
CA GLN A 198 -27.10 6.27 -9.01
C GLN A 198 -25.93 5.66 -9.78
N ASP A 199 -24.71 6.17 -9.60
CA ASP A 199 -23.54 5.68 -10.31
C ASP A 199 -23.17 4.23 -9.94
N LEU A 200 -23.40 3.82 -8.68
CA LEU A 200 -23.27 2.42 -8.27
C LEU A 200 -24.31 1.52 -8.95
N LEU A 201 -25.57 1.94 -9.01
CA LEU A 201 -26.65 1.18 -9.64
C LEU A 201 -26.54 1.14 -11.17
N ASP A 202 -25.92 2.17 -11.76
CA ASP A 202 -25.58 2.25 -13.19
C ASP A 202 -24.25 1.54 -13.53
N PHE A 203 -23.59 0.89 -12.55
CA PHE A 203 -22.30 0.20 -12.71
C PHE A 203 -21.15 1.08 -13.23
N ARG A 204 -21.16 2.38 -12.91
CA ARG A 204 -20.05 3.31 -13.22
C ARG A 204 -18.88 3.21 -12.24
N CYS A 205 -19.14 2.66 -11.05
CA CYS A 205 -18.13 2.28 -10.08
C CYS A 205 -18.62 1.08 -9.28
N ASP A 206 -17.70 0.39 -8.60
CA ASP A 206 -17.99 -0.79 -7.76
C ASP A 206 -18.09 -0.44 -6.28
N LEU A 207 -17.36 0.61 -5.90
CA LEU A 207 -17.32 1.19 -4.58
C LEU A 207 -17.49 2.70 -4.71
N ALA A 208 -18.15 3.35 -3.75
CA ALA A 208 -18.26 4.81 -3.74
C ALA A 208 -17.98 5.39 -2.35
N LEU A 209 -17.12 6.40 -2.31
CA LEU A 209 -16.89 7.26 -1.17
C LEU A 209 -17.78 8.48 -1.27
N VAL A 210 -18.60 8.73 -0.24
CA VAL A 210 -19.41 9.94 -0.15
C VAL A 210 -18.97 10.72 1.07
N GLY A 211 -18.43 11.91 0.85
CA GLY A 211 -17.83 12.73 1.89
C GLY A 211 -18.35 14.16 1.90
N ALA A 212 -18.52 14.73 3.08
CA ALA A 212 -18.79 16.16 3.20
C ALA A 212 -18.08 16.77 4.40
N VAL A 213 -17.60 18.00 4.23
CA VAL A 213 -16.89 18.77 5.26
C VAL A 213 -17.37 20.22 5.29
N SER A 214 -17.39 20.83 6.46
CA SER A 214 -17.59 22.26 6.63
C SER A 214 -16.80 22.70 7.85
N LEU A 215 -15.82 23.59 7.66
CA LEU A 215 -15.00 24.12 8.75
C LEU A 215 -14.98 25.64 8.71
N ASN A 216 -15.02 26.27 9.89
CA ASN A 216 -14.88 27.70 10.04
C ASN A 216 -13.67 28.03 10.95
N PRO A 217 -12.48 28.33 10.39
CA PRO A 217 -11.30 28.74 11.15
C PRO A 217 -11.53 29.94 12.08
N SER A 218 -12.54 30.77 11.78
CA SER A 218 -12.91 31.96 12.55
C SER A 218 -14.09 31.74 13.49
N ALA A 219 -14.51 30.49 13.75
CA ALA A 219 -15.67 30.19 14.59
C ALA A 219 -15.58 30.75 16.01
N LEU A 220 -14.35 30.89 16.53
CA LEU A 220 -14.09 31.46 17.85
C LEU A 220 -14.28 32.99 17.93
N LEU A 221 -14.58 33.66 16.81
CA LEU A 221 -14.98 35.07 16.81
C LEU A 221 -16.49 35.26 17.04
N GLY A 222 -17.27 34.17 17.10
CA GLY A 222 -18.73 34.25 17.21
C GLY A 222 -19.39 34.90 16.00
N TYR A 223 -20.60 35.41 16.18
CA TYR A 223 -21.33 36.17 15.16
C TYR A 223 -22.22 37.23 15.81
N ARG A 224 -22.51 38.30 15.08
CA ARG A 224 -23.45 39.34 15.54
C ARG A 224 -24.88 38.96 15.19
N HIS A 225 -25.76 38.94 16.17
CA HIS A 225 -27.17 38.65 15.95
C HIS A 225 -27.84 39.82 15.20
N VAL A 226 -28.54 39.48 14.12
CA VAL A 226 -29.36 40.40 13.36
C VAL A 226 -30.82 40.02 13.58
N PRO A 227 -31.67 40.92 14.10
CA PRO A 227 -33.10 40.67 14.24
C PRO A 227 -33.73 40.16 12.94
N ASP A 228 -34.56 39.12 13.04
CA ASP A 228 -35.20 38.44 11.91
C ASP A 228 -34.22 37.78 10.91
N GLY A 229 -32.93 37.69 11.26
CA GLY A 229 -31.93 36.90 10.54
C GLY A 229 -32.06 35.39 10.77
N PRO A 230 -31.24 34.59 10.06
CA PRO A 230 -31.31 33.13 10.16
C PRO A 230 -30.62 32.57 11.41
N PHE A 231 -29.74 33.34 12.04
CA PHE A 231 -28.92 32.87 13.17
C PHE A 231 -29.59 33.11 14.51
N SER A 232 -29.42 32.14 15.41
CA SER A 232 -29.99 32.14 16.76
C SER A 232 -29.47 33.32 17.60
N PRO A 233 -30.30 33.94 18.46
CA PRO A 233 -29.85 34.98 19.39
C PRO A 233 -29.01 34.45 20.56
N ASP A 234 -28.92 33.14 20.78
CA ASP A 234 -28.16 32.54 21.88
C ASP A 234 -27.27 31.36 21.45
N GLY A 235 -27.11 31.18 20.14
CA GLY A 235 -26.24 30.16 19.57
C GLY A 235 -26.75 28.73 19.73
N ARG A 236 -28.01 28.50 20.13
CA ARG A 236 -28.59 27.14 20.17
C ARG A 236 -29.61 26.91 19.06
N CYS A 237 -29.69 25.66 18.59
CA CYS A 237 -30.71 25.18 17.67
C CYS A 237 -31.83 24.47 18.44
N ARG A 238 -33.03 25.02 18.47
CA ARG A 238 -34.21 24.45 19.15
C ARG A 238 -35.24 23.94 18.14
N ALA A 239 -34.89 22.90 17.39
CA ALA A 239 -35.73 22.42 16.31
C ALA A 239 -37.12 22.04 16.84
N PHE A 240 -38.16 22.56 16.18
CA PHE A 240 -39.58 22.32 16.44
C PHE A 240 -40.15 22.86 17.76
N ALA A 241 -39.32 23.49 18.60
CA ALA A 241 -39.73 24.03 19.89
C ALA A 241 -40.50 25.37 19.74
N ALA A 242 -41.29 25.72 20.76
CA ALA A 242 -42.06 26.96 20.82
C ALA A 242 -41.19 28.22 20.75
N ASP A 243 -39.97 28.15 21.26
CA ASP A 243 -38.99 29.24 21.31
C ASP A 243 -37.88 29.08 20.23
N ALA A 244 -38.14 28.32 19.17
CA ALA A 244 -37.27 28.24 18.00
C ALA A 244 -37.02 29.63 17.40
N ALA A 245 -35.76 30.09 17.41
CA ALA A 245 -35.40 31.48 17.10
C ALA A 245 -34.30 31.62 16.04
N GLY A 246 -33.85 30.52 15.42
CA GLY A 246 -32.79 30.51 14.42
C GLY A 246 -31.80 29.36 14.60
N THR A 247 -30.87 29.24 13.66
CA THR A 247 -29.84 28.20 13.65
C THR A 247 -28.54 28.68 14.29
N SER A 248 -27.74 27.74 14.77
CA SER A 248 -26.33 27.95 15.13
C SER A 248 -25.43 27.26 14.12
N SER A 249 -24.24 27.81 13.86
CA SER A 249 -23.27 27.18 12.94
C SER A 249 -22.41 26.15 13.68
N GLY A 250 -21.93 25.15 12.95
CA GLY A 250 -20.94 24.23 13.49
C GLY A 250 -19.99 23.69 12.43
N ASP A 251 -18.91 23.07 12.90
CA ASP A 251 -17.91 22.39 12.09
C ASP A 251 -18.14 20.89 12.06
N GLY A 252 -17.80 20.23 10.95
CA GLY A 252 -17.84 18.77 10.92
C GLY A 252 -17.36 18.18 9.61
N VAL A 253 -16.98 16.90 9.70
CA VAL A 253 -16.60 16.09 8.54
C VAL A 253 -17.16 14.67 8.72
N GLY A 254 -17.68 14.11 7.64
CA GLY A 254 -18.14 12.73 7.60
C GLY A 254 -17.95 12.11 6.23
N VAL A 255 -17.59 10.83 6.21
CA VAL A 255 -17.45 10.01 5.00
C VAL A 255 -18.13 8.67 5.20
N VAL A 256 -18.86 8.19 4.20
CA VAL A 256 -19.44 6.85 4.14
C VAL A 256 -18.93 6.10 2.90
N VAL A 257 -18.83 4.78 3.02
CA VAL A 257 -18.45 3.86 1.94
C VAL A 257 -19.68 3.08 1.53
N LEU A 258 -19.99 3.15 0.24
CA LEU A 258 -21.18 2.57 -0.37
C LEU A 258 -20.79 1.49 -1.38
N LYS A 259 -21.63 0.46 -1.47
CA LYS A 259 -21.51 -0.63 -2.43
C LYS A 259 -22.88 -1.15 -2.80
N ARG A 260 -23.06 -1.72 -3.99
CA ARG A 260 -24.31 -2.43 -4.32
C ARG A 260 -24.57 -3.52 -3.28
N LEU A 261 -25.83 -3.66 -2.84
CA LEU A 261 -26.19 -4.60 -1.76
C LEU A 261 -25.82 -6.05 -2.11
N GLY A 262 -26.09 -6.47 -3.35
CA GLY A 262 -25.75 -7.81 -3.84
C GLY A 262 -24.25 -8.11 -3.73
N ASP A 263 -23.41 -7.18 -4.18
CA ASP A 263 -21.95 -7.31 -4.14
C ASP A 263 -21.43 -7.29 -2.70
N ALA A 264 -21.99 -6.45 -1.83
CA ALA A 264 -21.64 -6.42 -0.41
C ALA A 264 -21.96 -7.75 0.30
N LEU A 265 -23.09 -8.37 -0.03
CA LEU A 265 -23.46 -9.69 0.48
C LEU A 265 -22.54 -10.79 -0.07
N ALA A 266 -22.20 -10.73 -1.37
CA ALA A 266 -21.33 -11.69 -2.02
C ALA A 266 -19.90 -11.67 -1.43
N ASP A 267 -19.38 -10.48 -1.14
CA ASP A 267 -18.02 -10.31 -0.61
C ASP A 267 -17.94 -10.49 0.92
N GLY A 268 -19.08 -10.74 1.58
CA GLY A 268 -19.17 -10.88 3.02
C GLY A 268 -18.84 -9.57 3.77
N ASP A 269 -19.13 -8.42 3.15
CA ASP A 269 -18.94 -7.11 3.74
C ASP A 269 -19.87 -6.90 4.93
N ARG A 270 -19.43 -6.09 5.89
CA ARG A 270 -20.27 -5.70 7.01
C ARG A 270 -21.24 -4.61 6.57
N ILE A 271 -22.50 -4.97 6.38
CA ILE A 271 -23.57 -4.01 6.06
C ILE A 271 -24.04 -3.33 7.35
N ARG A 272 -23.95 -1.99 7.37
CA ARG A 272 -24.35 -1.12 8.49
C ARG A 272 -25.80 -0.68 8.38
N ALA A 273 -26.20 -0.31 7.18
CA ALA A 273 -27.57 0.03 6.78
C ALA A 273 -27.69 -0.13 5.26
N VAL A 274 -28.91 -0.03 4.73
CA VAL A 274 -29.16 -0.06 3.29
C VAL A 274 -29.93 1.16 2.84
N VAL A 275 -29.45 1.87 1.83
CA VAL A 275 -30.19 2.94 1.14
C VAL A 275 -31.23 2.29 0.23
N ARG A 276 -32.51 2.51 0.54
CA ARG A 276 -33.67 1.97 -0.20
C ARG A 276 -34.22 2.97 -1.21
N GLY A 277 -34.25 4.24 -0.83
CA GLY A 277 -34.81 5.30 -1.66
C GLY A 277 -34.03 6.60 -1.48
N SER A 278 -33.86 7.37 -2.54
CA SER A 278 -33.27 8.71 -2.51
C SER A 278 -33.79 9.54 -3.67
N ALA A 279 -34.04 10.82 -3.43
CA ALA A 279 -34.47 11.74 -4.46
C ALA A 279 -33.91 13.15 -4.22
N ILE A 280 -33.76 13.89 -5.32
CA ILE A 280 -33.39 15.30 -5.32
C ILE A 280 -34.34 16.09 -6.21
N ASN A 281 -34.65 17.34 -5.86
CA ASN A 281 -35.38 18.27 -6.73
C ASN A 281 -34.98 19.73 -6.48
N ASN A 282 -35.69 20.69 -7.09
CA ASN A 282 -35.54 22.11 -6.78
C ASN A 282 -36.89 22.84 -6.62
N ASP A 283 -36.98 23.74 -5.66
CA ASP A 283 -38.17 24.56 -5.38
C ASP A 283 -38.54 25.49 -6.55
N GLY A 284 -37.59 25.90 -7.38
CA GLY A 284 -37.79 26.85 -8.46
C GLY A 284 -38.41 28.17 -7.96
N ARG A 285 -39.44 28.65 -8.67
CA ARG A 285 -40.21 29.86 -8.31
C ARG A 285 -41.40 29.61 -7.38
N ARG A 286 -41.55 28.40 -6.81
CA ARG A 286 -42.66 28.05 -5.89
C ARG A 286 -42.53 28.67 -4.49
N LYS A 287 -41.37 29.25 -4.20
CA LYS A 287 -41.03 29.94 -2.95
C LYS A 287 -41.17 31.45 -3.09
N VAL A 288 -41.49 32.12 -1.99
CA VAL A 288 -41.72 33.58 -1.93
C VAL A 288 -40.46 34.42 -2.10
N GLY A 289 -39.28 33.82 -1.95
CA GLY A 289 -37.98 34.48 -2.11
C GLY A 289 -36.87 33.45 -2.29
N PHE A 290 -35.68 33.88 -2.74
CA PHE A 290 -34.58 32.98 -3.09
C PHE A 290 -34.17 32.05 -1.93
N THR A 291 -34.17 32.57 -0.71
CA THR A 291 -33.76 31.86 0.51
C THR A 291 -34.91 31.18 1.26
N ALA A 292 -36.15 31.35 0.82
CA ALA A 292 -37.31 30.77 1.47
C ALA A 292 -37.51 29.30 1.03
N PRO A 293 -37.92 28.39 1.93
CA PRO A 293 -38.26 27.01 1.55
C PRO A 293 -39.62 26.92 0.84
N SER A 294 -39.90 25.80 0.16
CA SER A 294 -41.22 25.47 -0.38
C SER A 294 -41.78 24.17 0.22
N ALA A 295 -42.96 24.24 0.86
CA ALA A 295 -43.63 23.04 1.40
C ALA A 295 -43.91 22.01 0.29
N SER A 296 -44.44 22.46 -0.86
CA SER A 296 -44.73 21.58 -2.01
C SER A 296 -43.47 20.94 -2.60
N GLY A 297 -42.37 21.69 -2.72
CA GLY A 297 -41.10 21.15 -3.21
C GLY A 297 -40.52 20.08 -2.27
N GLN A 298 -40.63 20.29 -0.96
CA GLN A 298 -40.23 19.31 0.03
C GLN A 298 -41.12 18.06 0.01
N ALA A 299 -42.45 18.22 -0.06
CA ALA A 299 -43.38 17.10 -0.13
C ALA A 299 -43.12 16.23 -1.38
N GLU A 300 -42.88 16.85 -2.54
CA GLU A 300 -42.55 16.15 -3.78
C GLU A 300 -41.27 15.32 -3.69
N VAL A 301 -40.19 15.85 -3.10
CA VAL A 301 -38.94 15.07 -3.00
C VAL A 301 -39.08 13.91 -2.02
N ILE A 302 -39.88 14.07 -0.96
CA ILE A 302 -40.17 13.00 0.00
C ILE A 302 -40.97 11.89 -0.69
N LEU A 303 -42.04 12.25 -1.42
CA LEU A 303 -42.84 11.30 -2.19
C LEU A 303 -42.02 10.61 -3.28
N ALA A 304 -41.12 11.33 -3.95
CA ALA A 304 -40.25 10.75 -4.98
C ALA A 304 -39.29 9.71 -4.41
N ALA A 305 -38.69 9.95 -3.24
CA ALA A 305 -37.82 8.99 -2.58
C ALA A 305 -38.60 7.76 -2.08
N GLN A 306 -39.82 7.96 -1.55
CA GLN A 306 -40.72 6.86 -1.17
C GLN A 306 -41.12 6.01 -2.38
N ALA A 307 -41.49 6.64 -3.49
CA ALA A 307 -41.84 5.96 -4.73
C ALA A 307 -40.63 5.21 -5.34
N GLN A 308 -39.44 5.82 -5.34
CA GLN A 308 -38.23 5.19 -5.87
C GLN A 308 -37.80 3.95 -5.06
N GLY A 309 -38.05 3.95 -3.75
CA GLY A 309 -37.76 2.82 -2.89
C GLY A 309 -38.93 1.84 -2.68
N ASP A 310 -40.09 2.09 -3.28
CA ASP A 310 -41.36 1.38 -3.00
C ASP A 310 -41.67 1.26 -1.50
N ILE A 311 -41.58 2.39 -0.78
CA ILE A 311 -41.71 2.45 0.69
C ILE A 311 -42.96 3.21 1.12
N ASP A 312 -43.86 2.51 1.81
CA ASP A 312 -44.96 3.11 2.55
C ASP A 312 -44.47 3.89 3.78
N ALA A 313 -45.03 5.08 4.00
CA ALA A 313 -44.58 5.98 5.05
C ALA A 313 -44.85 5.43 6.47
N ASP A 314 -45.80 4.49 6.63
CA ASP A 314 -46.10 3.84 7.91
C ASP A 314 -45.00 2.91 8.44
N THR A 315 -44.02 2.60 7.58
CA THR A 315 -42.84 1.79 7.91
C THR A 315 -41.65 2.63 8.36
N ILE A 316 -41.68 3.94 8.14
CA ILE A 316 -40.62 4.86 8.54
C ILE A 316 -40.82 5.22 10.02
N GLY A 317 -39.90 4.77 10.87
CA GLY A 317 -39.99 4.96 12.32
C GLY A 317 -39.28 6.20 12.83
N LEU A 318 -38.34 6.74 12.05
CA LEU A 318 -37.55 7.93 12.38
C LEU A 318 -37.41 8.83 11.15
N VAL A 319 -37.68 10.12 11.30
CA VAL A 319 -37.26 11.16 10.37
C VAL A 319 -36.19 12.00 11.06
N GLU A 320 -34.97 11.95 10.54
CA GLU A 320 -33.92 12.91 10.82
C GLU A 320 -34.10 14.10 9.86
N ALA A 321 -34.71 15.15 10.40
CA ALA A 321 -35.13 16.31 9.65
C ALA A 321 -33.99 17.25 9.28
N HIS A 322 -34.27 18.17 8.36
CA HIS A 322 -33.42 19.33 8.15
C HIS A 322 -33.44 20.23 9.40
N GLY A 323 -34.59 20.48 10.02
CA GLY A 323 -34.78 20.96 11.39
C GLY A 323 -33.79 22.04 11.83
N THR A 324 -33.88 23.22 11.20
CA THR A 324 -32.93 24.34 11.41
C THR A 324 -33.30 25.26 12.57
N ALA A 325 -34.39 24.96 13.29
CA ALA A 325 -34.88 25.78 14.39
C ALA A 325 -35.30 27.19 13.96
N THR A 326 -35.68 27.36 12.69
CA THR A 326 -36.16 28.65 12.19
C THR A 326 -37.67 28.75 12.35
N ARG A 327 -38.15 29.94 12.74
CA ARG A 327 -39.59 30.21 13.00
C ARG A 327 -40.51 29.82 11.83
N ILE A 328 -40.01 29.96 10.60
CA ILE A 328 -40.76 29.67 9.36
C ILE A 328 -40.42 28.30 8.79
N GLY A 329 -39.16 27.87 8.85
CA GLY A 329 -38.71 26.63 8.22
C GLY A 329 -39.27 25.38 8.89
N ASP A 330 -39.27 25.33 10.22
CA ASP A 330 -39.72 24.15 10.97
C ASP A 330 -41.21 23.82 10.70
N PRO A 331 -42.16 24.79 10.73
CA PRO A 331 -43.54 24.51 10.35
C PRO A 331 -43.71 24.06 8.90
N ILE A 332 -42.95 24.64 7.96
CA ILE A 332 -43.00 24.26 6.54
C ILE A 332 -42.54 22.81 6.34
N GLU A 333 -41.46 22.43 7.01
CA GLU A 333 -40.92 21.07 6.93
C GLU A 333 -41.90 20.04 7.49
N VAL A 334 -42.47 20.27 8.68
CA VAL A 334 -43.43 19.33 9.27
C VAL A 334 -44.72 19.26 8.45
N ALA A 335 -45.17 20.37 7.86
CA ALA A 335 -46.31 20.37 6.95
C ALA A 335 -46.04 19.52 5.70
N ALA A 336 -44.88 19.69 5.06
CA ALA A 336 -44.48 18.94 3.88
C ALA A 336 -44.32 17.44 4.15
N LEU A 337 -43.68 17.08 5.27
CA LEU A 337 -43.57 15.70 5.74
C LEU A 337 -44.95 15.09 6.02
N THR A 338 -45.85 15.85 6.64
CA THR A 338 -47.21 15.39 6.92
C THR A 338 -47.99 15.15 5.63
N GLU A 339 -47.92 16.07 4.67
CA GLU A 339 -48.55 15.93 3.35
C GLU A 339 -48.06 14.66 2.64
N ALA A 340 -46.74 14.45 2.57
CA ALA A 340 -46.16 13.28 1.92
C ALA A 340 -46.55 11.97 2.63
N PHE A 341 -46.48 11.91 3.96
CA PHE A 341 -46.82 10.69 4.72
C PHE A 341 -48.31 10.34 4.60
N ARG A 342 -49.19 11.34 4.48
CA ARG A 342 -50.64 11.14 4.31
C ARG A 342 -51.01 10.51 2.97
N ALA A 343 -50.08 10.43 2.01
CA ALA A 343 -50.31 9.72 0.75
C ALA A 343 -50.48 8.20 0.94
N SER A 344 -49.87 7.61 1.98
CA SER A 344 -49.91 6.16 2.23
C SER A 344 -50.38 5.76 3.63
N THR A 345 -50.50 6.69 4.60
CA THR A 345 -50.95 6.32 5.95
C THR A 345 -51.75 7.38 6.69
N ASP A 346 -52.72 6.91 7.50
CA ASP A 346 -53.51 7.76 8.39
C ASP A 346 -53.02 7.80 9.85
N ARG A 347 -51.98 7.04 10.18
CA ARG A 347 -51.46 6.92 11.55
C ARG A 347 -50.94 8.25 12.09
N ARG A 348 -50.97 8.40 13.41
CA ARG A 348 -50.56 9.63 14.13
C ARG A 348 -49.53 9.30 15.20
N GLY A 349 -48.62 10.24 15.46
CA GLY A 349 -47.61 10.17 16.53
C GLY A 349 -46.70 8.93 16.55
N PHE A 350 -46.62 8.17 15.46
CA PHE A 350 -45.88 6.89 15.43
C PHE A 350 -44.43 7.07 15.01
N CYS A 351 -44.13 8.08 14.18
CA CYS A 351 -42.79 8.34 13.67
C CYS A 351 -42.07 9.35 14.58
N ALA A 352 -40.86 9.02 15.02
CA ALA A 352 -40.01 9.98 15.71
C ALA A 352 -39.52 11.05 14.70
N LEU A 353 -39.49 12.31 15.12
CA LEU A 353 -38.97 13.44 14.34
C LEU A 353 -37.87 14.11 15.17
N GLY A 354 -36.64 14.09 14.66
CA GLY A 354 -35.51 14.70 15.35
C GLY A 354 -34.59 15.48 14.43
N SER A 355 -33.65 16.20 15.03
CA SER A 355 -32.59 16.92 14.30
C SER A 355 -31.29 16.87 15.11
N VAL A 356 -30.21 16.39 14.49
CA VAL A 356 -28.86 16.36 15.05
C VAL A 356 -28.34 17.77 15.35
N LYS A 357 -28.91 18.80 14.72
CA LYS A 357 -28.49 20.20 14.87
C LYS A 357 -28.71 20.71 16.29
N THR A 358 -29.62 20.09 17.04
CA THR A 358 -29.80 20.40 18.47
C THR A 358 -28.60 20.00 19.33
N ASN A 359 -27.75 19.08 18.85
CA ASN A 359 -26.56 18.62 19.56
C ASN A 359 -25.28 19.33 19.10
N ILE A 360 -25.14 19.60 17.81
CA ILE A 360 -23.85 20.03 17.21
C ILE A 360 -23.96 21.26 16.31
N GLY A 361 -25.12 21.93 16.29
CA GLY A 361 -25.37 23.04 15.37
C GLY A 361 -25.51 22.59 13.91
N HIS A 362 -25.61 23.56 13.01
CA HIS A 362 -25.74 23.34 11.58
C HIS A 362 -24.38 23.31 10.89
N LEU A 363 -23.99 22.12 10.43
CA LEU A 363 -22.67 21.86 9.83
C LEU A 363 -22.55 22.24 8.35
N GLY A 364 -23.27 23.27 7.89
CA GLY A 364 -23.27 23.69 6.48
C GLY A 364 -23.43 22.52 5.48
N ALA A 365 -22.44 22.36 4.59
CA ALA A 365 -22.39 21.29 3.59
C ALA A 365 -22.34 19.87 4.19
N ALA A 366 -21.81 19.71 5.41
CA ALA A 366 -21.73 18.46 6.14
C ALA A 366 -22.98 18.15 7.00
N ALA A 367 -24.01 19.01 6.98
CA ALA A 367 -25.19 18.80 7.81
C ALA A 367 -25.95 17.51 7.44
N GLY A 368 -26.07 17.21 6.15
CA GLY A 368 -26.72 16.00 5.67
C GLY A 368 -25.99 14.72 6.09
N ILE A 369 -24.64 14.70 6.04
CA ILE A 369 -23.87 13.51 6.40
C ILE A 369 -23.93 13.25 7.92
N ALA A 370 -23.98 14.28 8.74
CA ALA A 370 -24.16 14.13 10.19
C ALA A 370 -25.52 13.51 10.56
N GLY A 371 -26.60 13.98 9.91
CA GLY A 371 -27.92 13.38 10.07
C GLY A 371 -27.96 11.92 9.58
N PHE A 372 -27.32 11.64 8.43
CA PHE A 372 -27.18 10.29 7.90
C PHE A 372 -26.45 9.35 8.86
N VAL A 373 -25.29 9.76 9.40
CA VAL A 373 -24.53 8.97 10.38
C VAL A 373 -25.36 8.71 11.65
N LYS A 374 -26.07 9.72 12.18
CA LYS A 374 -26.98 9.54 13.31
C LYS A 374 -28.06 8.49 13.01
N ALA A 375 -28.68 8.54 11.83
CA ALA A 375 -29.74 7.62 11.43
C ALA A 375 -29.21 6.18 11.27
N VAL A 376 -28.02 6.00 10.68
CA VAL A 376 -27.35 4.69 10.59
C VAL A 376 -27.07 4.13 11.99
N LEU A 377 -26.51 4.93 12.90
CA LEU A 377 -26.23 4.51 14.28
C LEU A 377 -27.52 4.15 15.04
N ALA A 378 -28.61 4.91 14.84
CA ALA A 378 -29.91 4.60 15.44
C ALA A 378 -30.46 3.24 14.99
N LEU A 379 -30.27 2.86 13.71
CA LEU A 379 -30.62 1.54 13.20
C LEU A 379 -29.72 0.44 13.78
N GLU A 380 -28.39 0.65 13.77
CA GLU A 380 -27.40 -0.32 14.29
C GLU A 380 -27.65 -0.65 15.77
N HIS A 381 -27.89 0.37 16.58
CA HIS A 381 -28.12 0.23 18.01
C HIS A 381 -29.58 -0.04 18.37
N ARG A 382 -30.50 0.10 17.39
CA ARG A 382 -31.96 -0.08 17.57
C ARG A 382 -32.53 0.83 18.67
N ARG A 383 -32.09 2.09 18.69
CA ARG A 383 -32.50 3.11 19.67
C ARG A 383 -32.62 4.48 19.00
N ILE A 384 -33.53 5.31 19.49
CA ILE A 384 -33.77 6.66 18.97
C ILE A 384 -33.25 7.68 19.98
N PRO A 385 -32.19 8.45 19.67
CA PRO A 385 -31.66 9.48 20.56
C PRO A 385 -32.64 10.64 20.77
N PRO A 386 -32.57 11.33 21.93
CA PRO A 386 -33.35 12.54 22.17
C PRO A 386 -32.95 13.69 21.23
N SER A 387 -33.92 14.53 20.86
CA SER A 387 -33.66 15.88 20.33
C SER A 387 -33.71 16.89 21.46
N LEU A 388 -32.71 17.76 21.52
CA LEU A 388 -32.51 18.66 22.66
C LEU A 388 -33.36 19.93 22.55
N HIS A 389 -33.53 20.60 23.68
CA HIS A 389 -34.18 21.91 23.81
C HIS A 389 -35.65 21.95 23.36
N PHE A 390 -36.37 20.83 23.49
CA PHE A 390 -37.79 20.73 23.16
C PHE A 390 -38.64 20.67 24.44
N ASP A 391 -38.88 21.83 25.05
CA ASP A 391 -39.70 21.93 26.28
C ASP A 391 -41.21 21.99 25.95
N ALA A 392 -41.58 22.69 24.88
CA ALA A 392 -42.95 22.81 24.39
C ALA A 392 -42.97 22.86 22.85
N PRO A 393 -44.00 22.28 22.20
CA PRO A 393 -44.09 22.28 20.73
C PRO A 393 -44.35 23.67 20.16
N ASN A 394 -43.81 23.94 18.97
CA ASN A 394 -44.14 25.15 18.21
C ASN A 394 -45.65 25.20 17.90
N PRO A 395 -46.37 26.27 18.31
CA PRO A 395 -47.82 26.38 18.12
C PRO A 395 -48.24 26.49 16.64
N LEU A 396 -47.30 26.75 15.74
CA LEU A 396 -47.54 26.74 14.29
C LEU A 396 -47.53 25.32 13.70
N ILE A 397 -47.20 24.31 14.50
CA ILE A 397 -47.13 22.90 14.09
C ILE A 397 -48.24 22.11 14.78
N ASP A 398 -49.15 21.52 13.99
CA ASP A 398 -50.19 20.63 14.51
C ASP A 398 -49.66 19.20 14.72
N PHE A 399 -48.86 19.02 15.77
CA PHE A 399 -48.35 17.69 16.15
C PHE A 399 -49.45 16.70 16.52
N ALA A 400 -50.61 17.17 17.00
CA ALA A 400 -51.69 16.28 17.45
C ALA A 400 -52.35 15.54 16.28
N SER A 401 -52.38 16.13 15.09
CA SER A 401 -52.89 15.49 13.87
C SER A 401 -51.79 14.91 12.98
N SER A 402 -50.51 15.20 13.23
CA SER A 402 -49.41 14.74 12.38
C SER A 402 -48.98 13.28 12.69
N PRO A 403 -48.25 12.63 11.77
CA PRO A 403 -47.59 11.35 12.02
C PRO A 403 -46.49 11.39 13.08
N PHE A 404 -46.05 12.59 13.50
CA PHE A 404 -44.75 12.80 14.13
C PHE A 404 -44.84 13.09 15.63
N ARG A 405 -43.80 12.67 16.37
CA ARG A 405 -43.53 13.10 17.75
C ARG A 405 -42.04 13.42 17.89
N VAL A 406 -41.68 14.38 18.74
CA VAL A 406 -40.26 14.70 19.02
C VAL A 406 -39.80 13.90 20.25
N PRO A 407 -38.80 13.01 20.14
CA PRO A 407 -38.28 12.26 21.27
C PRO A 407 -37.44 13.19 22.16
N THR A 408 -37.78 13.27 23.45
CA THR A 408 -37.03 14.06 24.46
C THR A 408 -36.13 13.21 25.35
N GLU A 409 -36.27 11.90 25.27
CA GLU A 409 -35.46 10.91 26.00
C GLU A 409 -34.96 9.84 25.02
N LEU A 410 -34.01 9.01 25.47
CA LEU A 410 -33.52 7.88 24.69
C LEU A 410 -34.56 6.76 24.65
N GLU A 411 -35.10 6.46 23.48
CA GLU A 411 -36.14 5.45 23.30
C GLU A 411 -35.57 4.15 22.71
N GLU A 412 -36.06 2.99 23.15
CA GLU A 412 -35.85 1.73 22.44
C GLU A 412 -36.61 1.72 21.13
N TRP A 413 -36.03 1.17 20.06
CA TRP A 413 -36.68 1.00 18.77
C TRP A 413 -36.98 -0.49 18.56
N PRO A 414 -38.12 -1.01 19.02
CA PRO A 414 -38.44 -2.44 18.94
C PRO A 414 -38.70 -2.90 17.49
N ASP A 415 -38.59 -4.21 17.27
CA ASP A 415 -38.91 -4.84 15.99
C ASP A 415 -40.44 -4.88 15.83
N GLY A 416 -40.94 -4.26 14.75
CA GLY A 416 -42.35 -4.15 14.44
C GLY A 416 -42.88 -5.22 13.49
N GLY A 417 -42.09 -6.26 13.18
CA GLY A 417 -42.41 -7.26 12.15
C GLY A 417 -42.13 -6.80 10.72
N ARG A 418 -41.48 -5.63 10.56
CA ARG A 418 -40.94 -5.08 9.32
C ARG A 418 -39.56 -4.47 9.64
N PRO A 419 -38.63 -4.43 8.68
CA PRO A 419 -37.33 -3.78 8.88
C PRO A 419 -37.50 -2.33 9.36
N ARG A 420 -36.69 -1.92 10.34
CA ARG A 420 -36.64 -0.52 10.79
C ARG A 420 -36.16 0.37 9.66
N ARG A 421 -36.86 1.48 9.44
CA ARG A 421 -36.50 2.48 8.42
C ARG A 421 -36.40 3.87 9.03
N ALA A 422 -35.37 4.60 8.61
CA ALA A 422 -35.19 6.01 8.89
C ALA A 422 -35.19 6.80 7.59
N ALA A 423 -35.69 8.03 7.62
CA ALA A 423 -35.58 8.97 6.51
C ALA A 423 -34.76 10.20 6.95
N ILE A 424 -33.99 10.77 6.02
CA ILE A 424 -33.09 11.90 6.25
C ILE A 424 -33.42 12.99 5.24
N SER A 425 -33.66 14.20 5.73
CA SER A 425 -33.94 15.39 4.90
C SER A 425 -32.83 16.43 4.97
N ALA A 426 -32.49 17.02 3.83
CA ALA A 426 -31.63 18.20 3.78
C ALA A 426 -32.08 19.17 2.69
N PHE A 427 -32.29 20.44 3.05
CA PHE A 427 -32.83 21.46 2.15
C PHE A 427 -31.84 22.61 2.01
N GLY A 428 -31.24 22.73 0.83
CA GLY A 428 -30.25 23.75 0.52
C GLY A 428 -30.87 25.13 0.32
N VAL A 429 -30.21 26.17 0.81
CA VAL A 429 -30.52 27.55 0.41
C VAL A 429 -30.38 27.68 -1.11
N GLY A 430 -31.36 28.35 -1.76
CA GLY A 430 -31.52 28.30 -3.22
C GLY A 430 -32.51 27.22 -3.69
N GLY A 431 -32.93 26.32 -2.79
CA GLY A 431 -34.09 25.43 -2.94
C GLY A 431 -33.80 24.05 -3.51
N THR A 432 -32.54 23.59 -3.54
CA THR A 432 -32.24 22.19 -3.88
C THR A 432 -32.56 21.32 -2.66
N ASN A 433 -33.50 20.38 -2.82
CA ASN A 433 -33.91 19.50 -1.73
C ASN A 433 -33.40 18.09 -1.97
N ALA A 434 -33.03 17.39 -0.90
CA ALA A 434 -32.65 15.99 -0.93
C ALA A 434 -33.36 15.23 0.20
N HIS A 435 -33.85 14.03 -0.12
CA HIS A 435 -34.46 13.12 0.85
C HIS A 435 -33.95 11.69 0.61
N VAL A 436 -33.58 10.99 1.68
CA VAL A 436 -32.99 9.64 1.62
C VAL A 436 -33.68 8.75 2.64
N ILE A 437 -34.03 7.53 2.25
CA ILE A 437 -34.63 6.50 3.09
C ILE A 437 -33.64 5.35 3.23
N ILE A 438 -33.29 5.04 4.48
CA ILE A 438 -32.42 3.93 4.84
C ILE A 438 -33.17 2.88 5.67
N GLU A 439 -32.72 1.64 5.59
CA GLU A 439 -33.25 0.47 6.27
C GLU A 439 -32.17 -0.24 7.07
N GLU A 440 -32.54 -0.90 8.16
CA GLU A 440 -31.61 -1.72 8.93
C GLU A 440 -30.96 -2.82 8.07
N ALA A 441 -29.72 -3.17 8.38
CA ALA A 441 -28.99 -4.21 7.66
C ALA A 441 -29.73 -5.55 7.68
N PRO A 442 -29.68 -6.34 6.59
CA PRO A 442 -30.31 -7.66 6.55
C PRO A 442 -29.74 -8.56 7.64
N PRO A 443 -30.57 -9.45 8.24
CA PRO A 443 -30.11 -10.32 9.32
C PRO A 443 -29.03 -11.29 8.81
N ALA A 444 -27.79 -11.11 9.26
CA ALA A 444 -26.73 -12.08 8.99
C ALA A 444 -26.97 -13.36 9.82
N PRO A 445 -27.01 -14.56 9.22
CA PRO A 445 -27.10 -15.80 9.99
C PRO A 445 -25.89 -15.89 10.93
N LYS A 446 -26.15 -15.90 12.24
CA LYS A 446 -25.12 -16.11 13.27
C LYS A 446 -25.16 -17.57 13.70
N PRO A 447 -24.43 -18.50 13.04
CA PRO A 447 -24.34 -19.86 13.58
C PRO A 447 -23.77 -19.80 15.00
N PRO A 448 -24.31 -20.62 15.92
CA PRO A 448 -23.77 -20.71 17.27
C PRO A 448 -22.31 -21.16 17.19
N ARG A 449 -21.39 -20.37 17.76
CA ARG A 449 -19.97 -20.73 17.81
C ARG A 449 -19.68 -21.52 19.08
N PRO A 450 -18.98 -22.66 18.98
CA PRO A 450 -18.56 -23.40 20.16
C PRO A 450 -17.65 -22.52 21.03
N THR A 451 -17.70 -22.72 22.35
CA THR A 451 -16.74 -22.11 23.28
C THR A 451 -15.36 -22.63 22.93
N ALA A 452 -14.55 -21.79 22.28
CA ALA A 452 -13.17 -22.12 21.96
C ALA A 452 -12.38 -22.41 23.24
N ALA A 453 -11.55 -23.45 23.21
CA ALA A 453 -10.57 -23.69 24.26
C ALA A 453 -9.63 -22.47 24.40
N PRO A 454 -9.11 -22.16 25.60
CA PRO A 454 -8.20 -21.03 25.79
C PRO A 454 -6.93 -21.24 24.94
N ARG A 455 -6.83 -20.50 23.83
CA ARG A 455 -5.68 -20.48 22.92
C ARG A 455 -5.03 -19.11 22.97
N ARG A 456 -3.74 -19.06 22.62
CA ARG A 456 -3.00 -17.80 22.51
C ARG A 456 -3.22 -17.22 21.12
N HIS A 457 -3.76 -16.01 21.05
CA HIS A 457 -3.98 -15.27 19.82
C HIS A 457 -2.86 -14.26 19.61
N VAL A 458 -2.42 -14.11 18.36
CA VAL A 458 -1.45 -13.08 17.94
C VAL A 458 -2.23 -11.93 17.32
N LEU A 459 -2.04 -10.74 17.86
CA LEU A 459 -2.64 -9.49 17.39
C LEU A 459 -1.55 -8.71 16.64
N PRO A 460 -1.57 -8.70 15.29
CA PRO A 460 -0.64 -7.91 14.49
C PRO A 460 -1.09 -6.45 14.38
N LEU A 461 -0.15 -5.53 14.60
CA LEU A 461 -0.34 -4.10 14.46
C LEU A 461 0.75 -3.56 13.55
N SER A 462 0.39 -2.65 12.66
CA SER A 462 1.33 -2.01 11.74
C SER A 462 1.09 -0.49 11.67
N ALA A 463 2.11 0.28 11.32
CA ALA A 463 1.98 1.69 10.99
C ALA A 463 3.11 2.19 10.07
N ARG A 464 2.96 3.41 9.53
CA ARG A 464 4.01 4.08 8.75
C ARG A 464 5.11 4.72 9.60
N THR A 465 4.81 5.03 10.87
CA THR A 465 5.79 5.58 11.83
C THR A 465 5.73 4.85 13.16
N ALA A 466 6.80 4.93 13.95
CA ALA A 466 6.81 4.39 15.31
C ALA A 466 5.77 5.08 16.23
N GLY A 467 5.52 6.37 16.03
CA GLY A 467 4.51 7.14 16.77
C GLY A 467 3.09 6.63 16.48
N ALA A 468 2.76 6.47 15.20
CA ALA A 468 1.47 5.91 14.77
C ALA A 468 1.28 4.47 15.27
N LEU A 469 2.33 3.64 15.29
CA LEU A 469 2.25 2.27 15.83
C LEU A 469 1.91 2.25 17.32
N ARG A 470 2.48 3.17 18.10
CA ARG A 470 2.13 3.35 19.52
C ARG A 470 0.67 3.79 19.67
N GLY A 471 0.25 4.76 18.87
CA GLY A 471 -1.15 5.24 18.84
C GLY A 471 -2.14 4.13 18.49
N GLN A 472 -1.82 3.26 17.53
CA GLN A 472 -2.62 2.08 17.17
C GLN A 472 -2.76 1.11 18.36
N ALA A 473 -1.65 0.83 19.06
CA ALA A 473 -1.65 -0.05 20.22
C ALA A 473 -2.52 0.52 21.37
N ASP A 474 -2.43 1.84 21.62
CA ASP A 474 -3.25 2.53 22.61
C ASP A 474 -4.74 2.53 22.23
N ALA A 475 -5.06 2.80 20.96
CA ALA A 475 -6.43 2.79 20.46
C ALA A 475 -7.06 1.39 20.59
N LEU A 476 -6.32 0.34 20.21
CA LEU A 476 -6.79 -1.04 20.35
C LEU A 476 -6.96 -1.44 21.82
N ALA A 477 -6.04 -1.05 22.71
CA ALA A 477 -6.17 -1.32 24.14
C ALA A 477 -7.45 -0.69 24.71
N ASN A 478 -7.70 0.60 24.43
CA ASN A 478 -8.89 1.30 24.87
C ASN A 478 -10.18 0.69 24.29
N HIS A 479 -10.13 0.18 23.06
CA HIS A 479 -11.27 -0.47 22.43
C HIS A 479 -11.60 -1.82 23.09
N LEU A 480 -10.58 -2.63 23.40
CA LEU A 480 -10.76 -3.92 24.10
C LEU A 480 -11.26 -3.73 25.54
N GLU A 481 -10.86 -2.65 26.22
CA GLU A 481 -11.38 -2.31 27.56
C GLU A 481 -12.86 -1.93 27.52
N ARG A 482 -13.29 -1.15 26.52
CA ARG A 482 -14.70 -0.79 26.34
C ARG A 482 -15.58 -1.95 25.89
N HIS A 483 -14.99 -2.94 25.22
CA HIS A 483 -15.70 -4.09 24.66
C HIS A 483 -15.13 -5.44 25.13
N PRO A 484 -15.20 -5.76 26.44
CA PRO A 484 -14.59 -6.97 27.00
C PRO A 484 -15.22 -8.28 26.48
N ALA A 485 -16.38 -8.21 25.82
CA ALA A 485 -17.04 -9.34 25.19
C ALA A 485 -16.48 -9.70 23.80
N LEU A 486 -15.61 -8.87 23.21
CA LEU A 486 -14.96 -9.18 21.93
C LEU A 486 -14.03 -10.38 22.08
N ARG A 487 -14.13 -11.30 21.12
CA ARG A 487 -13.27 -12.47 21.08
C ARG A 487 -11.95 -12.11 20.40
N LEU A 488 -10.84 -12.54 20.98
CA LEU A 488 -9.52 -12.24 20.43
C LEU A 488 -9.24 -12.92 19.08
N ASP A 489 -9.91 -14.02 18.74
CA ASP A 489 -9.81 -14.62 17.41
C ASP A 489 -10.39 -13.72 16.32
N ASP A 490 -11.54 -13.09 16.59
CA ASP A 490 -12.18 -12.14 15.69
C ASP A 490 -11.34 -10.86 15.52
N VAL A 491 -10.78 -10.36 16.62
CA VAL A 491 -9.86 -9.20 16.61
C VAL A 491 -8.59 -9.54 15.81
N ALA A 492 -7.97 -10.68 16.09
CA ALA A 492 -6.77 -11.13 15.38
C ALA A 492 -7.03 -11.31 13.88
N HIS A 493 -8.19 -11.87 13.52
CA HIS A 493 -8.59 -12.07 12.13
C HIS A 493 -8.79 -10.73 11.42
N SER A 494 -9.54 -9.81 12.01
CA SER A 494 -9.81 -8.49 11.41
C SER A 494 -8.52 -7.67 11.22
N LEU A 495 -7.60 -7.73 12.19
CA LEU A 495 -6.28 -7.10 12.07
C LEU A 495 -5.42 -7.68 10.92
N ARG A 496 -5.60 -8.95 10.57
CA ARG A 496 -4.87 -9.57 9.44
C ARG A 496 -5.52 -9.26 8.11
N THR A 497 -6.84 -9.40 8.02
CA THR A 497 -7.54 -9.40 6.73
C THR A 497 -8.04 -8.03 6.28
N GLU A 498 -8.17 -7.07 7.20
CA GLU A 498 -8.76 -5.74 6.94
C GLU A 498 -7.78 -4.58 7.16
N ARG A 499 -6.52 -4.87 7.53
CA ARG A 499 -5.50 -3.83 7.76
C ARG A 499 -4.22 -4.18 6.99
N PRO A 500 -3.59 -3.20 6.32
CA PRO A 500 -2.35 -3.45 5.59
C PRO A 500 -1.19 -3.75 6.54
N ALA A 501 -0.23 -4.58 6.11
CA ALA A 501 1.00 -4.86 6.85
C ALA A 501 2.08 -3.78 6.59
N LEU A 502 1.92 -2.61 7.20
CA LEU A 502 2.86 -1.47 7.07
C LEU A 502 4.23 -1.75 7.74
N ARG A 503 5.22 -0.88 7.48
CA ARG A 503 6.64 -1.10 7.79
C ARG A 503 6.97 -1.16 9.29
N HIS A 504 6.34 -0.34 10.13
CA HIS A 504 6.54 -0.45 11.58
C HIS A 504 5.57 -1.48 12.14
N ARG A 505 6.08 -2.60 12.64
CA ARG A 505 5.24 -3.74 13.07
C ARG A 505 5.41 -4.06 14.54
N LEU A 506 4.29 -4.36 15.20
CA LEU A 506 4.22 -4.87 16.57
C LEU A 506 3.31 -6.09 16.60
N THR A 507 3.66 -7.09 17.40
CA THR A 507 2.74 -8.18 17.72
C THR A 507 2.56 -8.32 19.22
N VAL A 508 1.31 -8.54 19.61
CA VAL A 508 0.94 -8.88 20.98
C VAL A 508 0.34 -10.28 20.99
N SER A 509 0.77 -11.11 21.94
CA SER A 509 0.22 -12.46 22.11
C SER A 509 -0.51 -12.57 23.44
N ALA A 510 -1.80 -12.89 23.43
CA ALA A 510 -2.64 -12.93 24.62
C ALA A 510 -3.68 -14.06 24.58
N THR A 511 -4.16 -14.49 25.75
CA THR A 511 -5.27 -15.45 25.87
C THR A 511 -6.59 -14.79 26.29
N THR A 512 -6.52 -13.59 26.85
CA THR A 512 -7.69 -12.80 27.29
C THR A 512 -7.55 -11.33 26.87
N ALA A 513 -8.68 -10.63 26.77
CA ALA A 513 -8.68 -9.19 26.47
C ALA A 513 -7.84 -8.40 27.49
N ALA A 514 -7.91 -8.74 28.79
CA ALA A 514 -7.12 -8.08 29.82
C ALA A 514 -5.60 -8.27 29.63
N GLU A 515 -5.16 -9.50 29.27
CA GLU A 515 -3.76 -9.75 28.93
C GLU A 515 -3.32 -8.96 27.69
N ALA A 516 -4.19 -8.88 26.66
CA ALA A 516 -3.91 -8.12 25.45
C ALA A 516 -3.73 -6.63 25.77
N VAL A 517 -4.64 -6.04 26.54
CA VAL A 517 -4.57 -4.63 26.98
C VAL A 517 -3.27 -4.36 27.73
N ALA A 518 -2.91 -5.20 28.69
CA ALA A 518 -1.67 -5.04 29.45
C ALA A 518 -0.42 -5.10 28.55
N ALA A 519 -0.40 -6.04 27.59
CA ALA A 519 0.72 -6.18 26.65
C ALA A 519 0.79 -5.05 25.62
N LEU A 520 -0.36 -4.53 25.16
CA LEU A 520 -0.43 -3.37 24.26
C LEU A 520 0.07 -2.10 24.95
N ARG A 521 -0.16 -1.94 26.25
CA ARG A 521 0.31 -0.80 27.05
C ARG A 521 1.75 -0.94 27.56
N ALA A 522 2.33 -2.13 27.51
CA ALA A 522 3.70 -2.34 27.94
C ALA A 522 4.68 -1.58 27.01
N PRO A 523 5.76 -1.00 27.56
CA PRO A 523 6.84 -0.43 26.76
C PRO A 523 7.39 -1.47 25.79
N GLN A 524 7.45 -1.13 24.52
CA GLN A 524 8.05 -1.98 23.49
C GLN A 524 9.47 -1.50 23.21
N PRO A 525 10.44 -2.41 23.00
CA PRO A 525 11.75 -2.01 22.53
C PRO A 525 11.61 -1.31 21.17
N PRO A 526 12.42 -0.28 20.89
CA PRO A 526 12.41 0.35 19.57
C PRO A 526 12.82 -0.69 18.53
N VAL A 527 11.91 -0.98 17.59
CA VAL A 527 12.17 -1.81 16.41
C VAL A 527 12.17 -0.88 15.20
N GLY A 528 13.21 -0.98 14.37
CA GLY A 528 13.28 -0.27 13.11
C GLY A 528 12.15 -0.69 12.16
N PRO A 529 11.87 0.08 11.11
CA PRO A 529 10.94 -0.34 10.07
C PRO A 529 11.45 -1.63 9.39
N VAL A 530 10.52 -2.49 8.99
CA VAL A 530 10.81 -3.61 8.11
C VAL A 530 11.36 -3.07 6.77
N PRO A 531 12.48 -3.62 6.25
CA PRO A 531 13.00 -3.26 4.93
C PRO A 531 12.02 -3.55 3.79
N ASP A 532 12.23 -2.93 2.63
CA ASP A 532 11.38 -3.14 1.44
C ASP A 532 11.53 -4.54 0.85
N ASP A 533 12.76 -5.09 0.87
CA ASP A 533 12.99 -6.45 0.45
C ASP A 533 12.51 -7.44 1.52
N PRO A 534 11.78 -8.50 1.13
CA PRO A 534 11.36 -9.52 2.07
C PRO A 534 12.60 -10.19 2.71
N PRO A 535 12.62 -10.34 4.04
CA PRO A 535 13.77 -10.91 4.74
C PRO A 535 13.96 -12.36 4.33
N ARG A 536 15.21 -12.77 4.11
CA ARG A 536 15.54 -14.19 3.96
C ARG A 536 15.37 -14.92 5.29
N VAL A 537 14.92 -16.16 5.24
CA VAL A 537 14.67 -17.01 6.42
C VAL A 537 15.61 -18.21 6.39
N ALA A 538 16.31 -18.47 7.50
CA ALA A 538 17.13 -19.64 7.65
C ALA A 538 16.64 -20.54 8.79
N PHE A 539 16.43 -21.83 8.52
CA PHE A 539 16.08 -22.79 9.55
C PHE A 539 17.32 -23.40 10.19
N LEU A 540 17.34 -23.40 11.52
CA LEU A 540 18.39 -23.95 12.37
C LEU A 540 17.83 -25.22 13.04
N LEU A 541 18.36 -26.39 12.69
CA LEU A 541 17.85 -27.68 13.13
C LEU A 541 18.77 -28.27 14.22
N PRO A 542 18.31 -28.38 15.47
CA PRO A 542 19.15 -28.75 16.59
C PRO A 542 19.73 -30.16 16.51
N GLY A 543 20.79 -30.36 17.30
CA GLY A 543 21.40 -31.66 17.48
C GLY A 543 20.85 -32.38 18.71
N GLY A 544 21.32 -33.61 18.92
CA GLY A 544 20.97 -34.39 20.10
C GLY A 544 21.32 -33.67 21.42
N GLY A 545 20.38 -33.65 22.37
CA GLY A 545 20.55 -33.08 23.71
C GLY A 545 19.47 -32.09 24.13
N THR A 546 18.59 -31.67 23.21
CA THR A 546 17.50 -30.72 23.45
C THR A 546 16.13 -31.39 23.69
N GLN A 547 16.01 -32.68 23.35
CA GLN A 547 14.78 -33.45 23.45
C GLN A 547 14.27 -33.62 24.90
N TYR A 548 12.95 -33.68 25.06
CA TYR A 548 12.29 -33.93 26.33
C TYR A 548 10.93 -34.62 26.13
N VAL A 549 10.39 -35.24 27.19
CA VAL A 549 9.09 -35.94 27.14
C VAL A 549 7.94 -34.96 26.89
N GLY A 550 7.12 -35.24 25.89
CA GLY A 550 5.95 -34.43 25.57
C GLY A 550 6.24 -33.21 24.70
N MET A 551 7.42 -33.13 24.08
CA MET A 551 7.71 -32.07 23.10
C MET A 551 6.77 -32.18 21.90
N GLY A 552 6.12 -31.07 21.53
CA GLY A 552 5.17 -31.04 20.43
C GLY A 552 3.82 -31.72 20.71
N ALA A 553 3.56 -32.22 21.93
CA ALA A 553 2.31 -32.90 22.27
C ALA A 553 1.05 -32.00 22.15
N GLY A 554 1.21 -30.70 22.36
CA GLY A 554 0.17 -29.72 22.07
C GLY A 554 -0.10 -29.62 20.57
N LEU A 555 0.97 -29.43 19.78
CA LEU A 555 0.90 -29.30 18.32
C LEU A 555 0.29 -30.53 17.65
N TYR A 556 0.65 -31.74 18.09
CA TYR A 556 0.05 -32.99 17.62
C TYR A 556 -1.47 -33.04 17.82
N ARG A 557 -2.00 -32.49 18.91
CA ARG A 557 -3.46 -32.45 19.16
C ARG A 557 -4.17 -31.34 18.39
N GLU A 558 -3.45 -30.30 18.02
CA GLU A 558 -4.01 -29.00 17.63
C GLU A 558 -3.77 -28.61 16.18
N ASN A 559 -2.83 -29.27 15.49
CA ASN A 559 -2.43 -28.96 14.13
C ASN A 559 -2.37 -30.25 13.29
N ASP A 560 -3.14 -30.26 12.20
CA ASP A 560 -3.33 -31.45 11.37
C ASP A 560 -2.05 -31.83 10.61
N VAL A 561 -1.35 -30.85 10.03
CA VAL A 561 -0.07 -31.07 9.33
C VAL A 561 0.97 -31.69 10.25
N TYR A 562 1.12 -31.14 11.46
CA TYR A 562 2.05 -31.66 12.45
C TYR A 562 1.71 -33.11 12.83
N ARG A 563 0.42 -33.38 13.08
CA ARG A 563 -0.08 -34.70 13.47
C ARG A 563 0.16 -35.74 12.37
N ASP A 564 -0.22 -35.42 11.14
CA ASP A 564 -0.12 -36.34 10.00
C ASP A 564 1.35 -36.72 9.72
N VAL A 565 2.26 -35.75 9.82
CA VAL A 565 3.70 -36.00 9.68
C VAL A 565 4.23 -36.89 10.81
N VAL A 566 3.84 -36.64 12.06
CA VAL A 566 4.26 -37.47 13.20
C VAL A 566 3.74 -38.90 13.05
N ASP A 567 2.47 -39.07 12.65
CA ASP A 567 1.85 -40.37 12.45
C ASP A 567 2.50 -41.16 11.32
N HIS A 568 2.82 -40.49 10.21
CA HIS A 568 3.57 -41.08 9.10
C HIS A 568 4.96 -41.53 9.54
N CYS A 569 5.73 -40.66 10.20
CA CYS A 569 7.05 -41.02 10.72
C CYS A 569 7.00 -42.18 11.71
N ALA A 570 6.01 -42.22 12.61
CA ALA A 570 5.82 -43.30 13.56
C ALA A 570 5.50 -44.63 12.85
N HIS A 571 4.73 -44.60 11.76
CA HIS A 571 4.46 -45.76 10.93
C HIS A 571 5.75 -46.32 10.29
N VAL A 572 6.54 -45.45 9.64
CA VAL A 572 7.81 -45.81 8.99
C VAL A 572 8.82 -46.40 9.98
N LEU A 573 8.91 -45.84 11.18
CA LEU A 573 9.90 -46.24 12.19
C LEU A 573 9.48 -47.48 13.00
N ARG A 574 8.20 -47.84 13.02
CA ARG A 574 7.67 -48.98 13.79
C ARG A 574 8.46 -50.29 13.62
N PRO A 575 8.79 -50.77 12.41
CA PRO A 575 9.58 -51.99 12.23
C PRO A 575 11.04 -51.84 12.70
N VAL A 576 11.57 -50.60 12.75
CA VAL A 576 12.97 -50.32 13.10
C VAL A 576 13.16 -50.23 14.62
N VAL A 577 12.23 -49.56 15.32
CA VAL A 577 12.32 -49.36 16.78
C VAL A 577 11.63 -50.47 17.59
N GLY A 578 10.84 -51.34 16.96
CA GLY A 578 10.15 -52.45 17.62
C GLY A 578 8.95 -52.03 18.47
N GLY A 579 8.41 -50.83 18.26
CA GLY A 579 7.33 -50.21 19.04
C GLY A 579 6.80 -48.94 18.39
N ASP A 580 5.84 -48.26 19.03
CA ASP A 580 5.32 -46.98 18.56
C ASP A 580 6.18 -45.82 19.08
N LEU A 581 6.77 -45.03 18.18
CA LEU A 581 7.59 -43.87 18.56
C LEU A 581 6.79 -42.85 19.37
N ARG A 582 5.47 -42.74 19.17
CA ARG A 582 4.60 -41.78 19.88
C ARG A 582 4.57 -42.04 21.38
N THR A 583 4.64 -43.30 21.81
CA THR A 583 4.76 -43.64 23.24
C THR A 583 6.06 -43.07 23.81
N ALA A 584 7.17 -43.20 23.06
CA ALA A 584 8.43 -42.61 23.48
C ALA A 584 8.35 -41.07 23.50
N LEU A 585 7.79 -40.46 22.45
CA LEU A 585 7.69 -39.00 22.30
C LEU A 585 6.82 -38.35 23.38
N PHE A 586 5.65 -38.94 23.71
CA PHE A 586 4.65 -38.28 24.57
C PHE A 586 4.59 -38.79 26.01
N GLU A 587 4.94 -40.05 26.28
CA GLU A 587 4.72 -40.67 27.60
C GLU A 587 6.03 -40.91 28.35
N ARG A 588 7.08 -41.39 27.66
CA ARG A 588 8.34 -41.77 28.31
C ARG A 588 9.53 -41.71 27.35
N VAL A 589 10.46 -40.81 27.62
CA VAL A 589 11.77 -40.74 26.95
C VAL A 589 12.86 -41.08 27.95
N GLU A 590 13.59 -42.16 27.70
CA GLU A 590 14.88 -42.36 28.38
C GLU A 590 15.94 -41.46 27.72
N PRO A 591 16.56 -40.52 28.47
CA PRO A 591 17.56 -39.61 27.90
C PRO A 591 18.72 -40.37 27.27
N GLY A 592 19.02 -40.05 26.01
CA GLY A 592 20.13 -40.67 25.27
C GLY A 592 19.80 -42.02 24.61
N SER A 593 18.55 -42.49 24.68
CA SER A 593 18.08 -43.66 23.92
C SER A 593 17.92 -43.36 22.42
N THR A 594 17.94 -44.40 21.58
CA THR A 594 17.71 -44.27 20.14
C THR A 594 16.38 -43.61 19.82
N THR A 595 15.32 -43.99 20.53
CA THR A 595 13.97 -43.42 20.38
C THR A 595 13.92 -41.93 20.75
N ALA A 596 14.74 -41.47 21.71
CA ALA A 596 14.82 -40.05 22.08
C ALA A 596 15.40 -39.18 20.94
N PHE A 597 16.43 -39.66 20.26
CA PHE A 597 17.05 -38.94 19.15
C PHE A 597 16.18 -38.98 17.88
N LEU A 598 15.51 -40.10 17.61
CA LEU A 598 14.53 -40.18 16.52
C LEU A 598 13.32 -39.27 16.76
N ALA A 599 12.83 -39.22 18.00
CA ALA A 599 11.76 -38.30 18.39
C ALA A 599 12.13 -36.84 18.08
N LEU A 600 13.38 -36.44 18.31
CA LEU A 600 13.86 -35.10 17.94
C LEU A 600 13.76 -34.85 16.43
N VAL A 601 14.32 -35.74 15.60
CA VAL A 601 14.29 -35.62 14.13
C VAL A 601 12.85 -35.51 13.61
N VAL A 602 11.95 -36.35 14.13
CA VAL A 602 10.52 -36.33 13.74
C VAL A 602 9.86 -35.01 14.16
N THR A 603 10.14 -34.52 15.37
CA THR A 603 9.63 -33.23 15.87
C THR A 603 10.13 -32.06 15.03
N GLU A 604 11.42 -32.03 14.69
CA GLU A 604 12.02 -30.99 13.83
C GLU A 604 11.37 -30.98 12.44
N TYR A 605 11.28 -32.14 11.81
CA TYR A 605 10.71 -32.27 10.47
C TYR A 605 9.22 -31.87 10.46
N ALA A 606 8.42 -32.37 11.40
CA ALA A 606 7.01 -32.02 11.52
C ALA A 606 6.79 -30.52 11.76
N LEU A 607 7.63 -29.89 12.59
CA LEU A 607 7.56 -28.46 12.85
C LEU A 607 7.97 -27.62 11.64
N ALA A 608 9.05 -27.98 10.95
CA ALA A 608 9.46 -27.34 9.70
C ALA A 608 8.34 -27.43 8.66
N ARG A 609 7.75 -28.61 8.45
CA ARG A 609 6.65 -28.81 7.50
C ARG A 609 5.43 -27.97 7.87
N THR A 610 5.09 -27.88 9.15
CA THR A 610 3.99 -27.02 9.63
C THR A 610 4.21 -25.56 9.25
N LEU A 611 5.41 -25.03 9.49
CA LEU A 611 5.76 -23.64 9.15
C LEU A 611 5.79 -23.40 7.64
N MET A 612 6.36 -24.34 6.87
CA MET A 612 6.42 -24.25 5.41
C MET A 612 5.04 -24.26 4.77
N GLU A 613 4.11 -25.07 5.29
CA GLU A 613 2.73 -25.13 4.82
C GLU A 613 1.95 -23.84 5.15
N GLN A 614 2.29 -23.18 6.26
CA GLN A 614 1.71 -21.89 6.64
C GLN A 614 2.23 -20.71 5.79
N GLY A 615 3.36 -20.89 5.10
CA GLY A 615 3.97 -19.88 4.23
C GLY A 615 5.37 -19.42 4.66
N VAL A 616 5.88 -19.88 5.81
CA VAL A 616 7.25 -19.59 6.26
C VAL A 616 8.21 -20.57 5.60
N ARG A 617 8.71 -20.19 4.42
CA ARG A 617 9.64 -21.01 3.63
C ARG A 617 11.09 -20.65 3.96
N PRO A 618 11.98 -21.63 4.21
CA PRO A 618 13.39 -21.36 4.40
C PRO A 618 14.08 -21.13 3.05
N ASP A 619 14.85 -20.04 2.97
CA ASP A 619 15.82 -19.78 1.89
C ASP A 619 17.12 -20.56 2.10
N ALA A 620 17.42 -20.91 3.35
CA ALA A 620 18.61 -21.65 3.73
C ALA A 620 18.37 -22.55 4.94
N LEU A 621 19.16 -23.61 5.07
CA LEU A 621 19.10 -24.52 6.21
C LEU A 621 20.49 -24.71 6.83
N ILE A 622 20.53 -24.96 8.13
CA ILE A 622 21.71 -25.47 8.82
C ILE A 622 21.26 -26.41 9.93
N GLY A 623 21.76 -27.64 9.92
CA GLY A 623 21.52 -28.59 11.00
C GLY A 623 22.75 -28.74 11.89
N HIS A 624 22.58 -29.14 13.15
CA HIS A 624 23.70 -29.52 14.01
C HIS A 624 23.74 -31.05 14.16
N SER A 625 24.77 -31.69 13.60
CA SER A 625 24.98 -33.13 13.65
C SER A 625 23.74 -33.91 13.14
N LEU A 626 22.86 -34.33 14.05
CA LEU A 626 21.66 -35.07 13.69
C LEU A 626 20.68 -34.21 12.87
N GLY A 627 20.56 -32.93 13.21
CA GLY A 627 19.69 -31.99 12.49
C GLY A 627 20.10 -31.76 11.03
N GLU A 628 21.34 -32.08 10.63
CA GLU A 628 21.76 -31.98 9.21
C GLU A 628 21.06 -33.01 8.32
N TYR A 629 20.70 -34.18 8.87
CA TYR A 629 19.86 -35.14 8.14
C TYR A 629 18.44 -34.60 7.93
N THR A 630 17.88 -33.92 8.94
CA THR A 630 16.60 -33.23 8.81
C THR A 630 16.69 -32.11 7.77
N ALA A 631 17.76 -31.32 7.79
CA ALA A 631 18.02 -30.25 6.83
C ALA A 631 18.13 -30.78 5.40
N ALA A 632 18.91 -31.83 5.19
CA ALA A 632 19.09 -32.47 3.89
C ALA A 632 17.79 -33.11 3.38
N CYS A 633 16.98 -33.68 4.26
CA CYS A 633 15.65 -34.19 3.90
C CYS A 633 14.71 -33.07 3.46
N LEU A 634 14.64 -31.95 4.19
CA LEU A 634 13.85 -30.77 3.80
C LEU A 634 14.35 -30.16 2.48
N ALA A 635 15.67 -30.15 2.25
CA ALA A 635 16.28 -29.73 0.99
C ALA A 635 16.00 -30.71 -0.17
N GLY A 636 15.48 -31.91 0.10
CA GLY A 636 15.18 -32.93 -0.90
C GLY A 636 16.36 -33.80 -1.32
N VAL A 637 17.47 -33.77 -0.58
CA VAL A 637 18.63 -34.65 -0.80
C VAL A 637 18.29 -36.11 -0.48
N MET A 638 17.47 -36.33 0.56
CA MET A 638 16.99 -37.65 0.98
C MET A 638 15.47 -37.64 1.09
N ASP A 639 14.82 -38.72 0.67
CA ASP A 639 13.41 -38.94 0.99
C ASP A 639 13.24 -39.29 2.47
N LEU A 640 12.17 -38.80 3.11
CA LEU A 640 11.93 -38.98 4.54
C LEU A 640 11.88 -40.47 4.94
N ASP A 641 11.14 -41.27 4.17
CA ASP A 641 10.90 -42.69 4.43
C ASP A 641 12.19 -43.52 4.34
N GLU A 642 13.14 -43.10 3.50
CA GLU A 642 14.45 -43.73 3.35
C GLU A 642 15.44 -43.24 4.42
N MET A 643 15.38 -41.94 4.76
CA MET A 643 16.27 -41.30 5.73
C MET A 643 16.05 -41.82 7.16
N LEU A 644 14.78 -41.98 7.58
CA LEU A 644 14.45 -42.36 8.96
C LEU A 644 15.09 -43.69 9.42
N PRO A 645 15.01 -44.81 8.66
CA PRO A 645 15.71 -46.05 8.99
C PRO A 645 17.23 -45.90 9.05
N VAL A 646 17.84 -45.15 8.12
CA VAL A 646 19.29 -44.95 8.10
C VAL A 646 19.76 -44.12 9.29
N VAL A 647 19.00 -43.10 9.69
CA VAL A 647 19.29 -42.32 10.90
C VAL A 647 19.13 -43.16 12.16
N ALA A 648 18.11 -44.02 12.24
CA ALA A 648 17.94 -44.95 13.36
C ALA A 648 19.15 -45.89 13.48
N GLU A 649 19.62 -46.42 12.36
CA GLU A 649 20.80 -47.29 12.30
C GLU A 649 22.09 -46.54 12.64
N ARG A 650 22.26 -45.29 12.19
CA ARG A 650 23.36 -44.41 12.59
C ARG A 650 23.42 -44.28 14.11
N ILE A 651 22.28 -43.95 14.73
CA ILE A 651 22.19 -43.79 16.18
C ILE A 651 22.54 -45.10 16.88
N ARG A 652 21.99 -46.24 16.42
CA ARG A 652 22.28 -47.57 16.98
C ARG A 652 23.77 -47.92 16.90
N LEU A 653 24.40 -47.71 15.75
CA LEU A 653 25.82 -48.00 15.53
C LEU A 653 26.71 -47.13 16.43
N ILE A 654 26.43 -45.83 16.52
CA ILE A 654 27.15 -44.90 17.40
C ILE A 654 27.00 -45.32 18.87
N SER A 655 25.77 -45.59 19.31
CA SER A 655 25.48 -46.03 20.67
C SER A 655 26.15 -47.36 21.02
N SER A 656 26.31 -48.28 20.06
CA SER A 656 26.97 -49.58 20.28
C SER A 656 28.46 -49.47 20.63
N ARG A 657 29.10 -48.35 20.29
CA ARG A 657 30.53 -48.12 20.59
C ARG A 657 30.78 -47.47 21.94
N GLY A 658 29.78 -46.80 22.51
CA GLY A 658 29.91 -46.08 23.77
C GLY A 658 30.89 -44.91 23.69
N GLY A 659 31.47 -44.55 24.83
CA GLY A 659 32.37 -43.41 24.98
C GLY A 659 31.70 -42.24 25.71
N ALA A 660 32.41 -41.11 25.76
CA ALA A 660 31.94 -39.91 26.45
C ALA A 660 32.18 -38.66 25.61
N THR A 661 31.37 -37.64 25.88
CA THR A 661 31.44 -36.34 25.21
C THR A 661 31.32 -35.22 26.24
N VAL A 662 32.17 -34.21 26.12
CA VAL A 662 32.24 -33.06 27.05
C VAL A 662 32.21 -31.74 26.27
N GLY A 663 31.35 -30.83 26.69
CA GLY A 663 31.35 -29.45 26.20
C GLY A 663 32.36 -28.62 27.00
N VAL A 664 33.19 -27.83 26.31
CA VAL A 664 34.28 -27.03 26.88
C VAL A 664 34.07 -25.57 26.53
N ALA A 665 34.12 -24.69 27.53
CA ALA A 665 34.02 -23.25 27.35
C ALA A 665 35.38 -22.65 26.92
N ALA A 666 35.87 -23.07 25.76
CA ALA A 666 37.14 -22.62 25.18
C ALA A 666 37.08 -22.65 23.65
N SER A 667 38.00 -21.92 23.00
CA SER A 667 38.15 -21.92 21.54
C SER A 667 38.77 -23.23 21.04
N ALA A 668 38.58 -23.52 19.75
CA ALA A 668 39.17 -24.70 19.11
C ALA A 668 40.71 -24.67 19.22
N ASP A 669 41.32 -23.50 19.04
CA ASP A 669 42.78 -23.31 19.14
C ASP A 669 43.32 -23.53 20.55
N ALA A 670 42.54 -23.18 21.58
CA ALA A 670 42.92 -23.43 22.97
C ALA A 670 42.78 -24.92 23.35
N VAL A 671 41.81 -25.62 22.76
CA VAL A 671 41.54 -27.04 23.04
C VAL A 671 42.47 -27.96 22.24
N ALA A 672 42.83 -27.60 20.99
CA ALA A 672 43.60 -28.45 20.10
C ALA A 672 44.92 -29.00 20.69
N PRO A 673 45.75 -28.21 21.41
CA PRO A 673 46.98 -28.70 22.05
C PRO A 673 46.73 -29.72 23.17
N LEU A 674 45.51 -29.80 23.69
CA LEU A 674 45.11 -30.71 24.77
C LEU A 674 44.55 -32.04 24.25
N LEU A 675 44.32 -32.15 22.94
CA LEU A 675 43.79 -33.35 22.32
C LEU A 675 44.91 -34.37 22.11
N GLY A 676 44.90 -35.45 22.90
CA GLY A 676 45.69 -36.65 22.61
C GLY A 676 45.06 -37.51 21.50
N PRO A 677 45.73 -38.58 21.05
CA PRO A 677 45.23 -39.44 19.96
C PRO A 677 43.92 -40.17 20.28
N GLN A 678 43.54 -40.23 21.57
CA GLN A 678 42.31 -40.86 22.08
C GLN A 678 41.15 -39.87 22.25
N LEU A 679 41.29 -38.63 21.77
CA LEU A 679 40.27 -37.60 21.80
C LEU A 679 40.09 -37.01 20.41
N SER A 680 38.90 -36.51 20.13
CA SER A 680 38.59 -35.80 18.90
C SER A 680 37.81 -34.54 19.22
N LEU A 681 38.08 -33.47 18.48
CA LEU A 681 37.24 -32.28 18.49
C LEU A 681 35.94 -32.63 17.75
N ALA A 682 34.86 -32.81 18.50
CA ALA A 682 33.58 -33.26 17.97
C ALA A 682 32.77 -32.11 17.36
N ALA A 683 32.82 -30.91 17.96
CA ALA A 683 32.12 -29.74 17.43
C ALA A 683 32.80 -28.42 17.81
N VAL A 684 32.71 -27.44 16.92
CA VAL A 684 33.04 -26.03 17.15
C VAL A 684 31.73 -25.25 17.04
N ASN A 685 31.16 -24.89 18.19
CA ASN A 685 29.82 -24.31 18.31
C ASN A 685 29.83 -22.78 18.40
N GLY A 686 30.98 -22.20 18.76
CA GLY A 686 31.18 -20.75 18.81
C GLY A 686 32.63 -20.41 19.14
N PRO A 687 32.97 -19.10 19.19
CA PRO A 687 34.35 -18.64 19.43
C PRO A 687 34.97 -19.17 20.73
N ALA A 688 34.15 -19.42 21.75
CA ALA A 688 34.57 -19.97 23.05
C ALA A 688 33.72 -21.18 23.47
N ALA A 689 33.22 -21.96 22.51
CA ALA A 689 32.37 -23.12 22.79
C ALA A 689 32.72 -24.29 21.87
N CYS A 690 33.39 -25.29 22.42
CA CYS A 690 33.79 -26.52 21.71
C CYS A 690 33.22 -27.77 22.39
N THR A 691 33.20 -28.88 21.66
CA THR A 691 32.84 -30.20 22.20
C THR A 691 33.94 -31.20 21.88
N VAL A 692 34.34 -31.99 22.86
CA VAL A 692 35.37 -33.04 22.73
C VAL A 692 34.74 -34.40 23.01
N ALA A 693 35.05 -35.39 22.18
CA ALA A 693 34.55 -36.75 22.30
C ALA A 693 35.68 -37.78 22.23
N GLY A 694 35.53 -38.89 22.93
CA GLY A 694 36.49 -40.00 22.90
C GLY A 694 36.13 -41.14 23.85
N GLN A 695 37.10 -42.02 24.10
CA GLN A 695 36.93 -43.11 25.06
C GLN A 695 36.68 -42.55 26.47
N THR A 696 35.80 -43.19 27.25
CA THR A 696 35.35 -42.69 28.55
C THR A 696 36.49 -42.32 29.51
N GLU A 697 37.53 -43.16 29.57
CA GLU A 697 38.70 -42.90 30.41
C GLU A 697 39.55 -41.72 29.91
N ALA A 698 39.71 -41.59 28.60
CA ALA A 698 40.46 -40.47 28.01
C ALA A 698 39.75 -39.14 28.26
N VAL A 699 38.41 -39.11 28.16
CA VAL A 699 37.62 -37.92 28.49
C VAL A 699 37.68 -37.62 29.98
N ALA A 700 37.69 -38.63 30.87
CA ALA A 700 37.87 -38.39 32.31
C ALA A 700 39.25 -37.78 32.64
N ARG A 701 40.32 -38.24 31.98
CA ARG A 701 41.66 -37.61 32.09
C ARG A 701 41.67 -36.17 31.58
N PHE A 702 40.97 -35.93 30.47
CA PHE A 702 40.84 -34.59 29.89
C PHE A 702 40.05 -33.64 30.80
N GLU A 703 38.97 -34.10 31.43
CA GLU A 703 38.22 -33.33 32.42
C GLU A 703 39.09 -32.94 33.63
N ALA A 704 39.89 -33.87 34.14
CA ALA A 704 40.85 -33.56 35.20
C ALA A 704 41.88 -32.51 34.76
N GLU A 705 42.33 -32.56 33.49
CA GLU A 705 43.22 -31.53 32.93
C GLU A 705 42.54 -30.16 32.82
N LEU A 706 41.29 -30.12 32.36
CA LEU A 706 40.52 -28.87 32.30
C LEU A 706 40.30 -28.28 33.69
N THR A 707 40.02 -29.12 34.71
CA THR A 707 39.94 -28.68 36.10
C THR A 707 41.26 -28.08 36.57
N ARG A 708 42.41 -28.70 36.24
CA ARG A 708 43.74 -28.15 36.60
C ARG A 708 44.03 -26.79 35.96
N ARG A 709 43.46 -26.53 34.78
CA ARG A 709 43.62 -25.28 34.02
C ARG A 709 42.53 -24.25 34.27
N ASP A 710 41.60 -24.53 35.18
CA ASP A 710 40.44 -23.68 35.47
C ASP A 710 39.59 -23.36 34.22
N VAL A 711 39.48 -24.32 33.30
CA VAL A 711 38.64 -24.18 32.10
C VAL A 711 37.26 -24.79 32.38
N PRO A 712 36.16 -24.03 32.30
CA PRO A 712 34.83 -24.56 32.54
C PRO A 712 34.43 -25.61 31.50
N PHE A 713 33.86 -26.72 31.98
CA PHE A 713 33.37 -27.79 31.10
C PHE A 713 32.11 -28.45 31.68
N ARG A 714 31.40 -29.19 30.82
CA ARG A 714 30.22 -29.96 31.21
C ARG A 714 30.12 -31.26 30.41
N ARG A 715 30.11 -32.39 31.11
CA ARG A 715 29.84 -33.69 30.48
C ARG A 715 28.43 -33.71 29.90
N LEU A 716 28.31 -34.08 28.63
CA LEU A 716 27.02 -34.17 27.94
C LEU A 716 26.33 -35.49 28.28
N ARG A 717 25.01 -35.46 28.41
CA ARG A 717 24.18 -36.65 28.69
C ARG A 717 23.90 -37.43 27.40
N MET A 718 24.97 -37.88 26.75
CA MET A 718 24.92 -38.76 25.58
C MET A 718 25.78 -40.01 25.86
N PRO A 719 25.27 -41.22 25.59
CA PRO A 719 25.98 -42.45 25.92
C PRO A 719 27.05 -42.83 24.88
N ALA A 720 27.52 -41.89 24.07
CA ALA A 720 28.42 -42.16 22.97
C ALA A 720 29.36 -40.98 22.63
N ALA A 721 30.52 -41.32 22.05
CA ALA A 721 31.51 -40.37 21.54
C ALA A 721 31.30 -40.08 20.04
N ALA A 722 30.21 -39.40 19.70
CA ALA A 722 29.92 -39.00 18.32
C ALA A 722 31.02 -38.08 17.75
N HIS A 723 31.21 -38.10 16.42
CA HIS A 723 32.21 -37.26 15.72
C HIS A 723 33.65 -37.47 16.20
N SER A 724 34.02 -38.73 16.45
CA SER A 724 35.34 -39.12 16.96
C SER A 724 35.87 -40.40 16.33
N HIS A 725 37.18 -40.64 16.49
CA HIS A 725 37.87 -41.87 16.06
C HIS A 725 37.29 -43.16 16.68
N VAL A 726 36.52 -43.07 17.77
CA VAL A 726 35.80 -44.23 18.35
C VAL A 726 34.84 -44.86 17.33
N LEU A 727 34.39 -44.07 16.34
CA LEU A 727 33.47 -44.52 15.30
C LEU A 727 34.15 -45.18 14.10
N ASP A 728 35.48 -45.11 13.94
CA ASP A 728 36.19 -45.66 12.78
C ASP A 728 35.77 -47.11 12.44
N PRO A 729 35.60 -48.03 13.42
CA PRO A 729 35.23 -49.41 13.11
C PRO A 729 33.78 -49.64 12.66
N ILE A 730 32.90 -48.63 12.69
CA ILE A 730 31.51 -48.73 12.18
C ILE A 730 31.31 -48.03 10.84
N LEU A 731 32.28 -47.26 10.35
CA LEU A 731 32.11 -46.38 9.19
C LEU A 731 31.80 -47.17 7.91
N ASP A 732 32.46 -48.31 7.68
CA ASP A 732 32.19 -49.16 6.52
C ASP A 732 30.79 -49.79 6.56
N THR A 733 30.34 -50.18 7.76
CA THR A 733 28.98 -50.71 7.96
C THR A 733 27.94 -49.62 7.68
N PHE A 734 28.17 -48.41 8.18
CA PHE A 734 27.28 -47.29 7.94
C PHE A 734 27.29 -46.83 6.48
N ALA A 735 28.45 -46.85 5.81
CA ALA A 735 28.56 -46.61 4.37
C ALA A 735 27.73 -47.63 3.56
N GLY A 736 27.64 -48.89 4.01
CA GLY A 736 26.75 -49.89 3.44
C GLY A 736 25.29 -49.46 3.45
N GLN A 737 24.82 -48.91 4.58
CA GLN A 737 23.46 -48.39 4.74
C GLN A 737 23.21 -47.14 3.89
N LEU A 738 24.16 -46.20 3.87
CA LEU A 738 24.02 -44.98 3.07
C LEU A 738 23.91 -45.27 1.56
N ARG A 739 24.51 -46.35 1.06
CA ARG A 739 24.38 -46.75 -0.36
C ARG A 739 22.98 -47.22 -0.75
N THR A 740 22.11 -47.51 0.22
CA THR A 740 20.70 -47.85 -0.07
C THR A 740 19.85 -46.61 -0.32
N LEU A 741 20.34 -45.42 0.04
CA LEU A 741 19.62 -44.16 -0.15
C LEU A 741 19.75 -43.66 -1.58
N ARG A 742 18.67 -43.06 -2.10
CA ARG A 742 18.74 -42.30 -3.34
C ARG A 742 19.06 -40.84 -3.03
N LEU A 743 20.34 -40.50 -3.00
CA LEU A 743 20.80 -39.13 -2.79
C LEU A 743 20.58 -38.26 -4.04
N ARG A 744 20.09 -37.03 -3.82
CA ARG A 744 19.79 -36.05 -4.88
C ARG A 744 20.44 -34.70 -4.59
N PRO A 745 20.68 -33.85 -5.61
CA PRO A 745 21.08 -32.46 -5.38
C PRO A 745 20.05 -31.70 -4.52
N PRO A 746 20.49 -30.78 -3.65
CA PRO A 746 19.60 -29.98 -2.82
C PRO A 746 18.78 -28.99 -3.66
N ARG A 747 17.49 -28.85 -3.32
CA ARG A 747 16.59 -27.82 -3.85
C ARG A 747 16.53 -26.57 -2.98
N ILE A 748 16.89 -26.72 -1.71
CA ILE A 748 17.04 -25.63 -0.75
C ILE A 748 18.51 -25.62 -0.32
N PRO A 749 19.25 -24.51 -0.48
CA PRO A 749 20.63 -24.40 -0.03
C PRO A 749 20.77 -24.72 1.45
N TYR A 750 21.82 -25.46 1.81
CA TYR A 750 22.14 -25.66 3.23
C TYR A 750 23.64 -25.71 3.48
N VAL A 751 24.01 -25.40 4.71
CA VAL A 751 25.39 -25.36 5.17
C VAL A 751 25.74 -26.69 5.84
N THR A 752 26.76 -27.37 5.31
CA THR A 752 27.20 -28.66 5.86
C THR A 752 28.16 -28.49 7.04
N ASN A 753 28.00 -29.34 8.05
CA ASN A 753 28.83 -29.35 9.24
C ASN A 753 30.27 -29.81 8.96
N VAL A 754 30.52 -30.53 7.87
CA VAL A 754 31.85 -31.07 7.54
C VAL A 754 32.84 -29.96 7.20
N THR A 755 32.41 -29.02 6.34
CA THR A 755 33.25 -27.93 5.86
C THR A 755 32.95 -26.60 6.56
N GLY A 756 31.75 -26.44 7.13
CA GLY A 756 31.30 -25.17 7.71
C GLY A 756 30.95 -24.12 6.65
N THR A 757 30.61 -24.55 5.44
CA THR A 757 30.17 -23.68 4.32
C THR A 757 29.08 -24.38 3.52
N TRP A 758 28.53 -23.70 2.51
CA TRP A 758 27.50 -24.22 1.61
C TRP A 758 27.90 -25.57 1.02
N ILE A 759 26.99 -26.54 1.07
CA ILE A 759 27.21 -27.84 0.44
C ILE A 759 27.08 -27.74 -1.08
N THR A 760 27.87 -28.51 -1.82
CA THR A 760 27.73 -28.65 -3.28
C THR A 760 26.88 -29.85 -3.66
N ASP A 761 26.31 -29.85 -4.87
CA ASP A 761 25.55 -31.00 -5.41
C ASP A 761 26.35 -32.31 -5.36
N ALA A 762 27.65 -32.23 -5.68
CA ALA A 762 28.55 -33.37 -5.64
C ALA A 762 28.77 -33.89 -4.21
N GLN A 763 28.86 -33.00 -3.22
CA GLN A 763 28.98 -33.39 -1.82
C GLN A 763 27.68 -33.99 -1.28
N ALA A 764 26.54 -33.37 -1.59
CA ALA A 764 25.23 -33.85 -1.15
C ALA A 764 24.91 -35.27 -1.66
N THR A 765 25.37 -35.59 -2.87
CA THR A 765 25.15 -36.88 -3.53
C THR A 765 26.24 -37.92 -3.30
N ASP A 766 27.30 -37.60 -2.56
CA ASP A 766 28.39 -38.53 -2.25
C ASP A 766 28.20 -39.21 -0.90
N VAL A 767 28.14 -40.55 -0.89
CA VAL A 767 28.11 -41.36 0.34
C VAL A 767 29.30 -41.07 1.25
N ARG A 768 30.49 -40.78 0.70
CA ARG A 768 31.68 -40.46 1.50
C ARG A 768 31.48 -39.20 2.33
N HIS A 769 30.77 -38.21 1.81
CA HIS A 769 30.44 -37.01 2.56
C HIS A 769 29.64 -37.34 3.83
N TRP A 770 28.63 -38.21 3.73
CA TRP A 770 27.79 -38.61 4.87
C TRP A 770 28.52 -39.51 5.89
N VAL A 771 29.49 -40.29 5.44
CA VAL A 771 30.43 -41.01 6.31
C VAL A 771 31.35 -40.02 7.05
N ASP A 772 31.93 -39.07 6.32
CA ASP A 772 32.74 -37.99 6.89
C ASP A 772 31.94 -37.14 7.88
N HIS A 773 30.68 -36.81 7.57
CA HIS A 773 29.75 -36.11 8.45
C HIS A 773 29.51 -36.86 9.76
N THR A 774 29.55 -38.20 9.76
CA THR A 774 29.41 -38.97 11.00
C THR A 774 30.69 -38.98 11.84
N ARG A 775 31.85 -38.78 11.20
CA ARG A 775 33.16 -38.95 11.81
C ARG A 775 33.88 -37.64 12.17
N ARG A 776 33.75 -36.60 11.35
CA ARG A 776 34.53 -35.36 11.44
C ARG A 776 33.87 -34.33 12.36
N THR A 777 34.63 -33.29 12.70
CA THR A 777 34.16 -32.18 13.54
C THR A 777 32.97 -31.47 12.93
N VAL A 778 31.95 -31.19 13.74
CA VAL A 778 30.83 -30.30 13.39
C VAL A 778 31.26 -28.85 13.44
N ARG A 779 31.38 -28.18 12.29
CA ARG A 779 31.82 -26.80 12.14
C ARG A 779 30.65 -25.80 12.17
N PHE A 780 29.81 -25.87 13.21
CA PHE A 780 28.60 -25.06 13.32
C PHE A 780 28.88 -23.54 13.34
N ALA A 781 29.89 -23.10 14.10
CA ALA A 781 30.26 -21.69 14.20
C ALA A 781 30.69 -21.07 12.86
N ASP A 782 31.43 -21.85 12.06
CA ASP A 782 31.83 -21.44 10.71
C ASP A 782 30.60 -21.40 9.80
N GLY A 783 29.73 -22.40 9.93
CA GLY A 783 28.51 -22.49 9.13
C GLY A 783 27.52 -21.36 9.38
N VAL A 784 27.34 -20.93 10.63
CA VAL A 784 26.57 -19.72 10.94
C VAL A 784 27.21 -18.48 10.32
N GLY A 785 28.54 -18.39 10.32
CA GLY A 785 29.26 -17.29 9.66
C GLY A 785 29.01 -17.26 8.14
N ALA A 786 29.08 -18.42 7.48
CA ALA A 786 28.80 -18.54 6.05
C ALA A 786 27.35 -18.19 5.71
N LEU A 787 26.41 -18.67 6.52
CA LEU A 787 24.97 -18.37 6.39
C LEU A 787 24.68 -16.87 6.54
N TRP A 788 25.36 -16.20 7.49
CA TRP A 788 25.16 -14.78 7.75
C TRP A 788 25.73 -13.86 6.66
N ALA A 789 26.86 -14.25 6.06
CA ALA A 789 27.59 -13.43 5.11
C ALA A 789 26.83 -13.14 3.80
N ASP A 790 25.92 -14.03 3.39
CA ASP A 790 25.20 -13.90 2.12
C ASP A 790 24.06 -12.88 2.18
N ALA A 791 23.19 -12.96 3.21
CA ALA A 791 21.95 -12.20 3.24
C ALA A 791 21.41 -11.87 4.65
N ARG A 792 22.20 -12.12 5.71
CA ARG A 792 21.81 -11.85 7.10
C ARG A 792 20.38 -12.31 7.45
N PRO A 793 20.05 -13.59 7.20
CA PRO A 793 18.69 -14.07 7.30
C PRO A 793 18.16 -14.04 8.74
N VAL A 794 16.83 -14.01 8.88
CA VAL A 794 16.15 -14.31 10.14
C VAL A 794 16.42 -15.76 10.51
N LEU A 795 17.01 -15.99 11.70
CA LEU A 795 17.45 -17.30 12.14
C LEU A 795 16.36 -17.98 12.98
N VAL A 796 15.76 -19.04 12.45
CA VAL A 796 14.61 -19.73 13.05
C VAL A 796 15.01 -21.11 13.54
N GLU A 797 15.08 -21.31 14.85
CA GLU A 797 15.39 -22.62 15.44
C GLU A 797 14.14 -23.50 15.40
N ILE A 798 14.23 -24.58 14.64
CA ILE A 798 13.17 -25.56 14.39
C ILE A 798 13.36 -26.71 15.35
N GLY A 799 12.74 -26.64 16.52
CA GLY A 799 12.82 -27.70 17.51
C GLY A 799 12.94 -27.17 18.94
N PRO A 800 13.14 -28.07 19.92
CA PRO A 800 13.16 -27.73 21.33
C PRO A 800 14.24 -26.72 21.73
N GLY A 801 13.82 -25.56 22.24
CA GLY A 801 14.70 -24.63 22.95
C GLY A 801 15.24 -23.47 22.11
N ASP A 802 16.34 -22.90 22.59
CA ASP A 802 16.98 -21.69 22.07
C ASP A 802 18.51 -21.83 22.05
N SER A 803 19.01 -23.06 21.93
CA SER A 803 20.43 -23.35 22.07
C SER A 803 21.20 -22.90 20.84
N MET A 804 20.68 -23.17 19.64
CA MET A 804 21.34 -22.77 18.40
C MET A 804 21.28 -21.26 18.19
N THR A 805 20.16 -20.62 18.50
CA THR A 805 20.02 -19.16 18.45
C THR A 805 20.98 -18.45 19.39
N LYS A 806 21.20 -18.96 20.61
CA LYS A 806 22.24 -18.44 21.52
C LYS A 806 23.66 -18.60 20.96
N LEU A 807 23.97 -19.77 20.39
CA LEU A 807 25.27 -20.02 19.77
C LEU A 807 25.51 -19.12 18.55
N ALA A 808 24.48 -18.91 17.72
CA ALA A 808 24.54 -18.01 16.57
C ALA A 808 24.81 -16.57 17.00
N ARG A 809 24.08 -16.06 18.00
CA ARG A 809 24.35 -14.72 18.60
C ARG A 809 25.77 -14.59 19.13
N ALA A 810 26.27 -15.61 19.83
CA ALA A 810 27.63 -15.60 20.36
C ALA A 810 28.71 -15.59 19.24
N ARG A 811 28.39 -16.08 18.04
CA ARG A 811 29.27 -16.05 16.88
C ARG A 811 29.22 -14.71 16.13
N LEU A 812 28.05 -14.07 16.07
CA LEU A 812 27.76 -12.88 15.27
C LEU A 812 27.93 -11.59 16.10
N THR A 813 29.07 -11.43 16.76
CA THR A 813 29.36 -10.26 17.59
C THR A 813 29.58 -9.02 16.72
N GLY A 814 28.68 -8.03 16.79
CA GLY A 814 28.78 -6.76 16.06
C GLY A 814 27.46 -6.27 15.48
N GLU A 815 26.55 -7.19 15.20
CA GLU A 815 25.18 -6.92 14.74
C GLU A 815 24.24 -7.87 15.46
N GLU A 816 23.05 -7.43 15.87
CA GLU A 816 22.13 -8.28 16.62
C GLU A 816 21.20 -9.05 15.66
N PRO A 817 21.38 -10.37 15.49
CA PRO A 817 20.55 -11.14 14.57
C PRO A 817 19.13 -11.30 15.12
N VAL A 818 18.13 -11.17 14.23
CA VAL A 818 16.76 -11.59 14.55
C VAL A 818 16.76 -13.11 14.67
N THR A 819 16.45 -13.60 15.86
CA THR A 819 16.42 -15.03 16.15
C THR A 819 15.07 -15.42 16.74
N VAL A 820 14.53 -16.55 16.28
CA VAL A 820 13.20 -17.02 16.64
C VAL A 820 13.25 -18.49 17.07
N ALA A 821 12.85 -18.77 18.31
CA ALA A 821 12.64 -20.14 18.79
C ALA A 821 11.17 -20.53 18.60
N THR A 822 10.93 -21.73 18.08
CA THR A 822 9.59 -22.21 17.69
C THR A 822 8.97 -23.19 18.69
N MET A 823 9.76 -23.71 19.63
CA MET A 823 9.31 -24.63 20.69
C MET A 823 10.02 -24.33 22.00
N ARG A 824 9.39 -24.64 23.13
CA ARG A 824 9.97 -24.31 24.44
C ARG A 824 11.25 -25.09 24.72
N HIS A 825 12.12 -24.50 25.54
CA HIS A 825 13.25 -25.21 26.13
C HIS A 825 12.77 -26.22 27.18
N ALA A 826 13.44 -27.37 27.33
CA ALA A 826 13.05 -28.46 28.25
C ALA A 826 12.84 -28.01 29.73
N LYS A 827 13.52 -26.94 30.15
CA LYS A 827 13.41 -26.35 31.50
C LYS A 827 12.29 -25.32 31.66
N ALA A 828 11.68 -24.88 30.56
CA ALA A 828 10.60 -23.90 30.57
C ALA A 828 9.24 -24.59 30.76
N SER A 829 8.36 -23.94 31.51
CA SER A 829 6.96 -24.35 31.68
C SER A 829 6.08 -23.72 30.59
N GLY A 830 4.92 -24.34 30.32
CA GLY A 830 3.91 -23.84 29.39
C GLY A 830 3.77 -24.67 28.10
N PRO A 831 2.70 -24.44 27.31
CA PRO A 831 2.43 -25.19 26.08
C PRO A 831 3.32 -24.76 24.91
N ASP A 832 3.77 -25.70 24.09
CA ASP A 832 4.57 -25.42 22.88
C ASP A 832 3.84 -24.53 21.87
N GLY A 833 2.51 -24.69 21.75
CA GLY A 833 1.68 -23.84 20.90
C GLY A 833 1.77 -22.35 21.24
N PHE A 834 2.06 -21.99 22.50
CA PHE A 834 2.24 -20.58 22.88
C PHE A 834 3.58 -20.03 22.38
N VAL A 835 4.63 -20.85 22.38
CA VAL A 835 5.93 -20.47 21.82
C VAL A 835 5.84 -20.32 20.32
N LEU A 836 5.14 -21.25 19.65
CA LEU A 836 4.90 -21.18 18.20
C LEU A 836 4.10 -19.93 17.82
N ALA A 837 3.01 -19.61 18.53
CA ALA A 837 2.24 -18.38 18.29
C ALA A 837 3.12 -17.13 18.41
N GLY A 838 3.93 -17.03 19.47
CA GLY A 838 4.89 -15.93 19.62
C GLY A 838 5.99 -15.92 18.56
N ALA A 839 6.40 -17.09 18.06
CA ALA A 839 7.35 -17.21 16.95
C ALA A 839 6.78 -16.65 15.65
N LEU A 840 5.54 -17.02 15.29
CA LEU A 840 4.84 -16.51 14.11
C LEU A 840 4.67 -14.99 14.18
N GLY A 841 4.29 -14.45 15.34
CA GLY A 841 4.21 -13.00 15.54
C GLY A 841 5.55 -12.28 15.37
N ARG A 842 6.64 -12.86 15.87
CA ARG A 842 8.00 -12.30 15.67
C ARG A 842 8.47 -12.36 14.23
N LEU A 843 8.15 -13.45 13.52
CA LEU A 843 8.48 -13.59 12.09
C LEU A 843 7.73 -12.55 11.26
N TRP A 844 6.43 -12.37 11.48
CA TRP A 844 5.64 -11.34 10.80
C TRP A 844 6.16 -9.92 11.09
N ALA A 845 6.49 -9.63 12.36
CA ALA A 845 7.07 -8.35 12.75
C ALA A 845 8.45 -8.10 12.14
N ALA A 846 9.19 -9.15 11.77
CA ALA A 846 10.46 -9.06 11.07
C ALA A 846 10.32 -8.92 9.54
N GLY A 847 9.10 -8.99 8.99
CA GLY A 847 8.84 -8.89 7.55
C GLY A 847 8.49 -10.20 6.84
N VAL A 848 8.38 -11.32 7.56
CA VAL A 848 8.00 -12.61 6.95
C VAL A 848 6.47 -12.69 6.80
N GLU A 849 5.94 -12.23 5.67
CA GLU A 849 4.48 -12.14 5.43
C GLU A 849 3.74 -13.47 5.66
N GLY A 850 4.31 -14.58 5.18
CA GLY A 850 3.73 -15.92 5.32
C GLY A 850 3.65 -16.45 6.76
N ALA A 851 4.12 -15.71 7.77
CA ALA A 851 4.04 -16.16 9.16
C ALA A 851 2.64 -16.03 9.78
N LEU A 852 1.81 -15.13 9.26
CA LEU A 852 0.44 -14.92 9.75
C LEU A 852 -0.54 -14.87 8.56
N PRO A 853 -0.88 -16.03 7.95
CA PRO A 853 -1.75 -16.04 6.79
C PRO A 853 -3.18 -15.57 7.11
N ASP A 854 -3.87 -15.06 6.09
CA ASP A 854 -5.23 -14.50 6.18
C ASP A 854 -6.31 -15.55 6.48
N GLY A 855 -5.99 -16.83 6.26
CA GLY A 855 -6.92 -17.95 6.44
C GLY A 855 -7.47 -18.08 7.86
N THR A 856 -8.76 -18.36 7.96
CA THR A 856 -9.40 -18.80 9.21
C THR A 856 -9.37 -20.32 9.29
N ASP A 857 -9.19 -20.85 10.49
CA ASP A 857 -9.45 -22.27 10.79
C ASP A 857 -10.90 -22.60 10.36
N PRO A 858 -11.10 -23.51 9.37
CA PRO A 858 -12.45 -23.88 8.92
C PRO A 858 -13.31 -24.47 10.04
N ALA A 859 -12.69 -25.05 11.09
CA ALA A 859 -13.37 -25.60 12.25
C ALA A 859 -13.79 -24.52 13.27
N ALA A 860 -13.26 -23.29 13.15
CA ALA A 860 -13.56 -22.17 14.03
C ALA A 860 -13.49 -20.82 13.26
N PRO A 861 -14.45 -20.56 12.34
CA PRO A 861 -14.40 -19.36 11.51
C PRO A 861 -14.46 -18.11 12.39
N ALA A 862 -13.37 -17.35 12.37
CA ALA A 862 -13.32 -16.03 12.95
C ALA A 862 -14.18 -15.07 12.13
N ARG A 863 -14.71 -14.05 12.78
CA ARG A 863 -15.57 -13.05 12.17
C ARG A 863 -14.85 -11.71 12.13
N ARG A 864 -15.12 -10.96 11.08
CA ARG A 864 -14.77 -9.54 10.98
C ARG A 864 -15.48 -8.75 12.09
N VAL A 865 -14.75 -7.94 12.84
CA VAL A 865 -15.26 -7.07 13.91
C VAL A 865 -14.78 -5.65 13.72
N ARG A 866 -15.56 -4.69 14.18
CA ARG A 866 -15.15 -3.28 14.14
C ARG A 866 -13.94 -3.09 15.04
N LEU A 867 -12.89 -2.47 14.51
CA LEU A 867 -11.69 -2.07 15.23
C LEU A 867 -11.47 -0.56 15.06
N PRO A 868 -10.70 0.08 15.95
CA PRO A 868 -10.29 1.47 15.76
C PRO A 868 -9.62 1.68 14.40
N GLY A 869 -9.81 2.87 13.83
CA GLY A 869 -9.10 3.31 12.63
C GLY A 869 -7.68 3.78 12.93
N TYR A 870 -6.93 4.08 11.88
CA TYR A 870 -5.53 4.45 11.93
C TYR A 870 -5.26 5.67 12.82
N ALA A 871 -4.23 5.52 13.65
CA ALA A 871 -3.73 6.56 14.54
C ALA A 871 -2.69 7.44 13.83
N PHE A 872 -3.18 8.40 13.03
CA PHE A 872 -2.35 9.39 12.33
C PHE A 872 -1.39 10.14 13.28
N ASP A 873 -0.13 10.27 12.87
CA ASP A 873 0.94 10.97 13.58
C ASP A 873 0.92 12.47 13.23
N ARG A 874 -0.17 13.13 13.63
CA ARG A 874 -0.50 14.47 13.15
C ARG A 874 0.45 15.55 13.66
N ARG A 875 0.91 16.40 12.74
CA ARG A 875 1.72 17.59 13.02
C ARG A 875 0.98 18.86 12.61
N ARG A 876 1.41 20.01 13.15
CA ARG A 876 0.82 21.31 12.80
C ARG A 876 1.25 21.73 11.39
N HIS A 877 0.25 22.01 10.56
CA HIS A 877 0.39 22.55 9.21
C HIS A 877 -0.59 23.73 9.06
N TRP A 878 -0.07 24.96 9.17
CA TRP A 878 -0.89 26.17 9.19
C TRP A 878 -0.09 27.40 8.78
N ILE A 879 -0.73 28.32 8.07
CA ILE A 879 -0.23 29.65 7.73
C ILE A 879 -1.09 30.67 8.49
N ASP A 880 -0.42 31.48 9.32
CA ASP A 880 -1.11 32.49 10.12
C ASP A 880 -1.55 33.67 9.23
N ALA A 881 -2.72 34.24 9.53
CA ALA A 881 -3.20 35.43 8.84
C ALA A 881 -2.28 36.63 9.16
N PRO A 882 -2.06 37.58 8.23
CA PRO A 882 -1.23 38.76 8.51
C PRO A 882 -1.74 39.54 9.71
N GLY A 883 -0.85 39.86 10.66
CA GLY A 883 -1.18 40.63 11.86
C GLY A 883 -1.71 39.80 13.05
N ALA A 884 -1.80 38.47 12.93
CA ALA A 884 -2.14 37.61 14.05
C ALA A 884 -1.12 37.74 15.21
N ARG A 885 -1.59 37.97 16.44
CA ARG A 885 -0.74 37.96 17.65
C ARG A 885 -0.37 36.51 17.98
N ALA A 886 0.92 36.22 18.15
CA ALA A 886 1.37 34.90 18.56
C ALA A 886 0.73 34.53 19.92
N VAL A 887 -0.06 33.45 19.95
CA VAL A 887 -0.67 32.94 21.18
C VAL A 887 0.42 32.29 22.03
N SER A 888 0.86 32.97 23.09
CA SER A 888 1.78 32.42 24.08
C SER A 888 1.01 31.57 25.10
N GLY A 889 0.66 30.33 24.73
CA GLY A 889 0.13 29.33 25.66
C GLY A 889 1.26 28.53 26.33
N ALA A 890 1.52 28.79 27.60
CA ALA A 890 2.54 28.11 28.38
C ALA A 890 1.99 26.79 28.97
N ALA A 891 2.06 25.67 28.22
CA ALA A 891 2.07 24.31 28.76
C ALA A 891 2.40 23.24 27.69
N GLU A 892 3.46 23.43 26.89
CA GLU A 892 4.12 22.34 26.14
C GLU A 892 5.52 22.80 25.71
N ARG A 893 6.31 23.28 26.68
CA ARG A 893 7.76 23.43 26.51
C ARG A 893 8.45 22.14 26.95
N GLU A 894 8.22 21.08 26.20
CA GLU A 894 9.20 20.01 26.10
C GLU A 894 9.28 19.56 24.63
N ARG A 895 10.41 19.93 24.00
CA ARG A 895 10.82 19.71 22.60
C ARG A 895 10.15 20.54 21.50
N ALA A 896 9.68 21.75 21.83
CA ALA A 896 9.69 22.83 20.85
C ALA A 896 11.15 23.24 20.58
N VAL A 897 11.72 22.82 19.45
CA VAL A 897 12.87 23.51 18.86
C VAL A 897 12.41 24.95 18.62
N ALA A 898 13.18 25.92 19.13
CA ALA A 898 12.88 27.33 19.04
C ALA A 898 12.60 27.76 17.58
N PRO A 899 11.81 28.83 17.32
CA PRO A 899 11.65 29.39 16.00
C PRO A 899 12.95 30.11 15.59
N GLY A 900 13.96 29.33 15.23
CA GLY A 900 14.95 29.67 14.23
C GLY A 900 14.59 28.90 12.96
N GLY A 901 14.78 29.48 11.79
CA GLY A 901 14.53 28.83 10.51
C GLY A 901 15.45 27.63 10.27
N GLY A 902 15.19 26.52 10.95
CA GLY A 902 15.83 25.23 10.70
C GLY A 902 15.03 24.51 9.63
N ARG A 903 15.65 24.33 8.46
CA ARG A 903 15.11 23.50 7.39
C ARG A 903 15.22 22.02 7.86
N MET A 904 14.36 21.14 7.37
CA MET A 904 14.37 19.72 7.75
C MET A 904 15.61 19.00 7.22
N SER A 905 16.26 18.12 7.98
CA SER A 905 17.38 17.33 7.45
C SER A 905 16.94 16.48 6.24
N ARG A 906 17.82 16.35 5.24
CA ARG A 906 17.66 15.53 4.03
C ARG A 906 16.98 14.17 4.34
N PRO A 907 15.88 13.80 3.66
CA PRO A 907 15.23 12.51 3.83
C PRO A 907 16.14 11.33 3.45
N LEU A 908 15.81 10.12 3.91
CA LEU A 908 16.53 8.90 3.55
C LEU A 908 16.26 8.56 2.07
N LEU A 909 17.13 9.06 1.19
CA LEU A 909 17.16 8.72 -0.22
C LEU A 909 18.14 7.56 -0.46
N THR A 910 17.87 6.72 -1.46
CA THR A 910 18.78 5.67 -1.95
C THR A 910 20.06 6.26 -2.56
N THR A 911 20.01 7.51 -3.01
CA THR A 911 21.15 8.28 -3.51
C THR A 911 22.10 8.63 -2.35
N GLU A 912 23.40 8.39 -2.52
CA GLU A 912 24.41 8.81 -1.55
C GLU A 912 24.46 10.35 -1.46
N HIS A 913 24.56 10.90 -0.24
CA HIS A 913 24.61 12.35 -0.07
C HIS A 913 25.95 12.92 -0.52
N VAL A 914 25.93 13.76 -1.55
CA VAL A 914 27.10 14.51 -2.04
C VAL A 914 26.86 16.00 -1.84
N ALA A 915 27.60 16.62 -0.91
CA ALA A 915 27.50 18.05 -0.65
C ALA A 915 27.90 18.89 -1.88
N PRO A 916 27.29 20.08 -2.09
CA PRO A 916 27.74 21.02 -3.11
C PRO A 916 29.23 21.37 -2.95
N ARG A 917 29.97 21.37 -4.06
CA ARG A 917 31.44 21.53 -4.11
C ARG A 917 31.85 22.88 -4.69
N THR A 918 30.98 23.52 -5.47
CA THR A 918 31.22 24.83 -6.09
C THR A 918 30.27 25.90 -5.53
N ASP A 919 30.66 27.18 -5.58
CA ASP A 919 29.80 28.30 -5.18
C ASP A 919 28.45 28.32 -5.92
N ARG A 920 28.44 27.78 -7.15
CA ARG A 920 27.24 27.70 -8.00
C ARG A 920 26.34 26.53 -7.62
N GLU A 921 26.91 25.35 -7.37
CA GLU A 921 26.19 24.22 -6.76
C GLU A 921 25.61 24.64 -5.40
N GLN A 922 26.37 25.37 -4.59
CA GLN A 922 25.93 25.89 -3.30
C GLN A 922 24.73 26.84 -3.45
N ALA A 923 24.81 27.82 -4.36
CA ALA A 923 23.72 28.78 -4.58
C ALA A 923 22.42 28.14 -5.11
N VAL A 924 22.52 27.16 -6.02
CA VAL A 924 21.34 26.41 -6.52
C VAL A 924 20.76 25.55 -5.40
N THR A 925 21.60 24.83 -4.67
CA THR A 925 21.20 23.99 -3.55
C THR A 925 20.53 24.83 -2.45
N GLU A 926 21.05 26.01 -2.13
CA GLU A 926 20.43 26.93 -1.17
C GLU A 926 19.03 27.36 -1.58
N LEU A 927 18.81 27.67 -2.85
CA LEU A 927 17.48 28.02 -3.36
C LEU A 927 16.52 26.82 -3.37
N TRP A 928 17.02 25.60 -3.62
CA TRP A 928 16.24 24.37 -3.49
C TRP A 928 15.84 24.12 -2.03
N GLN A 929 16.80 24.25 -1.13
CA GLN A 929 16.62 24.10 0.30
C GLN A 929 15.59 25.11 0.84
N GLU A 930 15.61 26.34 0.34
CA GLU A 930 14.61 27.36 0.67
C GLU A 930 13.23 27.06 0.10
N GLN A 931 13.16 26.56 -1.13
CA GLN A 931 11.89 26.27 -1.79
C GLN A 931 11.21 25.02 -1.22
N LEU A 932 11.98 24.02 -0.81
CA LEU A 932 11.49 22.74 -0.30
C LEU A 932 11.45 22.69 1.23
N GLY A 933 12.15 23.60 1.92
CA GLY A 933 12.26 23.60 3.37
C GLY A 933 13.15 22.48 3.93
N ILE A 934 14.11 21.99 3.14
CA ILE A 934 15.03 20.89 3.48
C ILE A 934 16.46 21.43 3.60
N GLU A 935 17.27 20.89 4.50
CA GLU A 935 18.66 21.21 4.82
C GLU A 935 19.56 20.02 4.50
N GLY A 936 20.75 20.28 3.97
CA GLY A 936 21.68 19.25 3.53
C GLY A 936 21.24 18.56 2.24
N ILE A 937 20.59 19.27 1.30
CA ILE A 937 20.32 18.73 -0.04
C ILE A 937 21.67 18.46 -0.74
N GLY A 938 21.84 17.25 -1.25
CA GLY A 938 23.00 16.86 -2.05
C GLY A 938 22.80 17.18 -3.53
N VAL A 939 23.89 17.33 -4.28
CA VAL A 939 23.83 17.78 -5.68
C VAL A 939 23.17 16.77 -6.64
N HIS A 940 23.07 15.51 -6.23
CA HIS A 940 22.43 14.42 -6.96
C HIS A 940 21.04 14.06 -6.42
N ASP A 941 20.55 14.79 -5.42
CA ASP A 941 19.21 14.53 -4.90
C ASP A 941 18.19 14.95 -5.95
N ASN A 942 17.21 14.08 -6.19
CA ASN A 942 16.12 14.36 -7.11
C ASN A 942 15.11 15.31 -6.46
N PHE A 943 14.78 16.39 -7.15
CA PHE A 943 13.87 17.43 -6.72
C PHE A 943 12.49 16.88 -6.33
N PHE A 944 11.97 15.89 -7.05
CA PHE A 944 10.66 15.29 -6.78
C PHE A 944 10.70 14.31 -5.61
N ASP A 945 11.79 13.53 -5.48
CA ASP A 945 12.00 12.63 -4.34
C ASP A 945 12.13 13.42 -3.02
N LEU A 946 12.55 14.68 -3.11
CA LEU A 946 12.59 15.65 -2.01
C LEU A 946 11.23 16.33 -1.76
N GLY A 947 10.14 15.89 -2.39
CA GLY A 947 8.79 16.47 -2.24
C GLY A 947 8.56 17.73 -3.08
N GLY A 948 9.34 17.93 -4.15
CA GLY A 948 9.06 18.91 -5.19
C GLY A 948 7.95 18.44 -6.13
N ASP A 949 7.26 19.39 -6.76
CA ASP A 949 6.22 19.14 -7.77
C ASP A 949 6.44 20.06 -8.99
N SER A 950 5.69 19.84 -10.08
CA SER A 950 5.87 20.60 -11.33
C SER A 950 5.71 22.12 -11.16
N MET A 951 4.90 22.56 -10.20
CA MET A 951 4.64 23.97 -9.96
C MET A 951 5.72 24.62 -9.07
N ARG A 952 6.22 23.88 -8.08
CA ARG A 952 7.42 24.25 -7.32
C ARG A 952 8.66 24.27 -8.21
N ALA A 953 8.76 23.38 -9.19
CA ALA A 953 9.83 23.39 -10.18
C ALA A 953 9.81 24.69 -11.00
N VAL A 954 8.63 25.13 -11.45
CA VAL A 954 8.48 26.42 -12.15
C VAL A 954 8.85 27.60 -11.26
N LEU A 955 8.39 27.62 -10.00
CA LEU A 955 8.72 28.67 -9.03
C LEU A 955 10.21 28.74 -8.72
N LEU A 956 10.84 27.60 -8.51
CA LEU A 956 12.26 27.47 -8.24
C LEU A 956 13.08 28.00 -9.42
N VAL A 957 12.74 27.60 -10.64
CA VAL A 957 13.40 28.09 -11.87
C VAL A 957 13.17 29.59 -12.07
N GLY A 958 11.97 30.09 -11.76
CA GLY A 958 11.70 31.53 -11.75
C GLY A 958 12.59 32.29 -10.76
N ARG A 959 12.81 31.75 -9.56
CA ARG A 959 13.75 32.31 -8.57
C ARG A 959 15.20 32.23 -9.01
N LEU A 960 15.65 31.07 -9.52
CA LEU A 960 17.00 30.88 -10.04
C LEU A 960 17.35 31.91 -11.13
N ARG A 961 16.38 32.21 -11.99
CA ARG A 961 16.49 33.27 -13.01
C ARG A 961 16.51 34.66 -12.39
N ALA A 962 15.60 34.96 -11.46
CA ALA A 962 15.48 36.27 -10.83
C ALA A 962 16.71 36.64 -9.97
N THR A 963 17.37 35.66 -9.35
CA THR A 963 18.59 35.86 -8.55
C THR A 963 19.87 35.83 -9.40
N GLY A 964 19.77 35.54 -10.70
CA GLY A 964 20.92 35.46 -11.61
C GLY A 964 21.82 34.23 -11.39
N VAL A 965 21.39 33.27 -10.56
CA VAL A 965 22.15 32.05 -10.25
C VAL A 965 22.16 31.09 -11.44
N LEU A 966 21.00 30.92 -12.09
CA LEU A 966 20.83 30.02 -13.22
C LEU A 966 19.66 30.43 -14.12
N ASP A 967 19.88 30.49 -15.43
CA ASP A 967 18.83 30.78 -16.42
C ASP A 967 18.52 29.56 -17.28
N VAL A 968 17.51 28.80 -16.87
CA VAL A 968 17.03 27.58 -17.55
C VAL A 968 15.49 27.59 -17.62
N PRO A 969 14.86 26.92 -18.60
CA PRO A 969 13.42 26.68 -18.63
C PRO A 969 12.99 25.71 -17.53
N ALA A 970 11.74 25.81 -17.06
CA ALA A 970 11.20 24.88 -16.06
C ALA A 970 11.23 23.41 -16.53
N ALA A 971 11.03 23.18 -17.83
CA ALA A 971 11.15 21.86 -18.46
C ALA A 971 12.53 21.21 -18.24
N THR A 972 13.59 22.01 -18.10
CA THR A 972 14.94 21.49 -17.81
C THR A 972 15.02 20.89 -16.42
N LEU A 973 14.32 21.45 -15.42
CA LEU A 973 14.27 20.84 -14.08
C LEU A 973 13.37 19.59 -14.03
N LEU A 974 12.36 19.51 -14.90
CA LEU A 974 11.55 18.28 -15.04
C LEU A 974 12.35 17.15 -15.70
N ALA A 975 13.20 17.48 -16.66
CA ALA A 975 14.04 16.52 -17.38
C ALA A 975 15.31 16.13 -16.58
N GLU A 976 15.91 17.10 -15.89
CA GLU A 976 17.13 16.96 -15.12
C GLU A 976 16.88 17.40 -13.67
N PRO A 977 16.21 16.55 -12.88
CA PRO A 977 15.68 16.92 -11.57
C PRO A 977 16.74 16.92 -10.47
N THR A 978 18.03 17.11 -10.78
CA THR A 978 19.11 17.20 -9.78
C THR A 978 19.86 18.52 -9.93
N VAL A 979 20.48 19.03 -8.86
CA VAL A 979 21.30 20.26 -8.94
C VAL A 979 22.43 20.08 -9.95
N ALA A 980 23.06 18.91 -9.97
CA ALA A 980 24.11 18.56 -10.92
C ALA A 980 23.59 18.53 -12.37
N GLY A 981 22.45 17.89 -12.62
CA GLY A 981 21.83 17.82 -13.95
C GLY A 981 21.35 19.20 -14.45
N LEU A 982 20.80 20.02 -13.55
CA LEU A 982 20.37 21.38 -13.87
C LEU A 982 21.54 22.30 -14.24
N LEU A 983 22.67 22.19 -13.52
CA LEU A 983 23.89 22.94 -13.80
C LEU A 983 24.60 22.47 -15.06
N ALA A 984 24.69 21.15 -15.28
CA ALA A 984 25.22 20.58 -16.52
C ALA A 984 24.42 21.09 -17.74
N SER A 985 23.09 21.09 -17.63
CA SER A 985 22.19 21.61 -18.67
C SER A 985 22.32 23.12 -18.93
N ALA A 986 22.72 23.89 -17.91
CA ALA A 986 22.92 25.33 -18.03
C ALA A 986 24.31 25.70 -18.57
N GLU A 987 25.32 24.85 -18.36
CA GLU A 987 26.67 25.01 -18.90
C GLU A 987 26.74 24.65 -20.39
N ASP A 988 25.96 23.66 -20.83
CA ASP A 988 25.79 23.31 -22.25
C ASP A 988 25.14 24.44 -23.08
N ARG A 989 24.45 25.40 -22.45
CA ARG A 989 23.82 26.55 -23.11
C ARG A 989 24.75 27.73 -23.39
N ARG A 990 26.04 27.65 -23.02
CA ARG A 990 27.07 28.64 -23.42
C ARG A 990 27.79 28.29 -24.73
N GLY A 991 27.40 27.19 -25.39
CA GLY A 991 27.81 26.85 -26.77
C GLY A 991 26.60 26.75 -27.71
N PRO A 992 26.79 26.81 -29.04
CA PRO A 992 25.68 26.65 -29.98
C PRO A 992 25.10 25.23 -29.87
N SER A 993 23.78 25.16 -29.83
CA SER A 993 22.99 23.93 -29.72
C SER A 993 23.25 22.95 -30.88
N SER A 994 23.80 21.76 -30.59
CA SER A 994 23.76 20.64 -31.54
C SER A 994 23.71 19.23 -30.92
N ASP A 995 23.45 19.06 -29.62
CA ASP A 995 23.58 17.74 -28.97
C ASP A 995 22.30 16.90 -28.92
N THR A 996 21.12 17.51 -29.04
CA THR A 996 19.82 16.81 -28.96
C THR A 996 19.46 15.99 -30.20
N LEU A 997 20.09 16.28 -31.34
CA LEU A 997 19.80 15.63 -32.63
C LEU A 997 20.92 14.69 -33.11
N ARG A 998 21.92 14.39 -32.26
CA ARG A 998 23.03 13.50 -32.64
C ARG A 998 22.51 12.11 -33.03
N PRO A 999 23.09 11.47 -34.07
CA PRO A 999 22.68 10.14 -34.54
C PRO A 999 22.71 9.06 -33.45
N LEU A 1000 23.63 9.15 -32.48
CA LEU A 1000 23.66 8.29 -31.30
C LEU A 1000 23.35 9.13 -30.06
N LEU A 1001 22.11 9.08 -29.60
CA LEU A 1001 21.61 9.80 -28.44
C LEU A 1001 21.78 8.94 -27.18
N PRO A 1002 22.63 9.33 -26.22
CA PRO A 1002 22.64 8.68 -24.91
C PRO A 1002 21.34 8.95 -24.14
N LEU A 1003 20.54 7.92 -23.88
CA LEU A 1003 19.38 8.03 -22.99
C LEU A 1003 19.80 7.76 -21.53
N ARG A 1004 20.75 6.83 -21.34
CA ARG A 1004 21.49 6.61 -20.09
C ARG A 1004 22.88 6.08 -20.45
N ARG A 1005 23.93 6.89 -20.20
CA ARG A 1005 25.34 6.46 -20.42
C ARG A 1005 25.89 5.61 -19.28
N GLU A 1006 25.38 5.83 -18.09
CA GLU A 1006 25.87 5.23 -16.84
C GLU A 1006 25.45 3.76 -16.74
N GLY A 1007 26.28 2.95 -16.10
CA GLY A 1007 26.06 1.51 -15.93
C GLY A 1007 27.17 0.65 -16.52
N ALA A 1008 27.35 -0.54 -15.95
CA ALA A 1008 28.37 -1.51 -16.39
C ALA A 1008 27.81 -2.60 -17.32
N GLY A 1009 26.49 -2.64 -17.55
CA GLY A 1009 25.84 -3.63 -18.41
C GLY A 1009 26.08 -3.41 -19.91
N THR A 1010 25.87 -4.44 -20.72
CA THR A 1010 25.89 -4.33 -22.19
C THR A 1010 24.80 -3.37 -22.67
N PRO A 1011 25.13 -2.31 -23.42
CA PRO A 1011 24.18 -1.33 -23.95
C PRO A 1011 22.96 -1.91 -24.67
N LEU A 1012 21.78 -1.33 -24.41
CA LEU A 1012 20.57 -1.51 -25.21
C LEU A 1012 20.45 -0.38 -26.23
N PHE A 1013 20.40 -0.73 -27.53
CA PHE A 1013 20.24 0.24 -28.61
C PHE A 1013 18.79 0.28 -29.10
N CYS A 1014 18.16 1.46 -28.99
CA CYS A 1014 16.76 1.68 -29.33
C CYS A 1014 16.63 2.45 -30.66
N LEU A 1015 16.01 1.84 -31.67
CA LEU A 1015 15.93 2.38 -33.04
C LEU A 1015 14.76 3.35 -33.21
N HIS A 1016 14.99 4.45 -33.92
CA HIS A 1016 13.98 5.49 -34.12
C HIS A 1016 12.71 4.98 -34.84
N PRO A 1017 11.53 5.54 -34.53
CA PRO A 1017 10.32 5.36 -35.33
C PRO A 1017 10.39 6.18 -36.63
N GLY A 1018 9.32 6.18 -37.43
CA GLY A 1018 9.33 6.80 -38.77
C GLY A 1018 9.76 8.27 -38.80
N ALA A 1019 9.49 9.00 -37.72
CA ALA A 1019 9.85 10.41 -37.53
C ALA A 1019 11.35 10.67 -37.26
N GLY A 1020 12.13 9.65 -36.92
CA GLY A 1020 13.58 9.76 -36.76
C GLY A 1020 14.10 10.04 -35.34
N VAL A 1021 13.23 10.29 -34.35
CA VAL A 1021 13.63 10.68 -32.98
C VAL A 1021 13.45 9.56 -31.95
N SER A 1022 14.47 9.33 -31.12
CA SER A 1022 14.52 8.17 -30.19
C SER A 1022 14.39 8.52 -28.71
N TRP A 1023 14.09 9.77 -28.36
CA TRP A 1023 13.88 10.18 -26.96
C TRP A 1023 12.65 9.52 -26.32
N ARG A 1024 11.68 9.04 -27.11
CA ARG A 1024 10.47 8.37 -26.59
C ARG A 1024 10.76 7.09 -25.79
N TYR A 1025 11.95 6.50 -25.93
CA TYR A 1025 12.37 5.36 -25.12
C TYR A 1025 12.82 5.73 -23.70
N THR A 1026 12.84 7.01 -23.32
CA THR A 1026 13.13 7.42 -21.92
C THR A 1026 12.16 6.80 -20.93
N GLY A 1027 10.92 6.52 -21.35
CA GLY A 1027 9.92 5.80 -20.54
C GLY A 1027 10.37 4.41 -20.10
N LEU A 1028 11.33 3.76 -20.78
CA LEU A 1028 11.87 2.46 -20.37
C LEU A 1028 12.83 2.59 -19.17
N LEU A 1029 13.50 3.73 -19.03
CA LEU A 1029 14.64 3.90 -18.13
C LEU A 1029 14.35 3.58 -16.66
N PRO A 1030 13.18 3.91 -16.07
CA PRO A 1030 12.86 3.55 -14.69
C PRO A 1030 12.75 2.03 -14.48
N HIS A 1031 12.51 1.26 -15.53
CA HIS A 1031 12.14 -0.16 -15.44
C HIS A 1031 13.30 -1.12 -15.77
N LEU A 1032 14.36 -0.64 -16.42
CA LEU A 1032 15.51 -1.45 -16.83
C LEU A 1032 16.59 -1.63 -15.75
N GLY A 1033 16.46 -0.94 -14.62
CA GLY A 1033 17.46 -0.90 -13.55
C GLY A 1033 18.57 0.14 -13.81
N PRO A 1034 19.22 0.66 -12.76
CA PRO A 1034 20.16 1.78 -12.87
C PRO A 1034 21.44 1.44 -13.64
N ASP A 1035 21.86 0.16 -13.64
CA ASP A 1035 23.13 -0.30 -14.23
C ASP A 1035 23.07 -0.63 -15.73
N GLN A 1036 21.92 -0.45 -16.39
CA GLN A 1036 21.70 -0.78 -17.80
C GLN A 1036 21.88 0.46 -18.69
N PRO A 1037 22.97 0.57 -19.48
CA PRO A 1037 23.13 1.67 -20.44
C PRO A 1037 22.13 1.55 -21.58
N VAL A 1038 21.61 2.69 -22.04
CA VAL A 1038 20.61 2.76 -23.12
C VAL A 1038 20.96 3.90 -24.07
N PHE A 1039 21.01 3.59 -25.37
CA PHE A 1039 21.30 4.55 -26.44
C PHE A 1039 20.19 4.53 -27.48
N GLY A 1040 19.64 5.70 -27.79
CA GLY A 1040 18.72 5.89 -28.91
C GLY A 1040 19.49 6.13 -30.21
N ILE A 1041 19.14 5.44 -31.29
CA ILE A 1041 19.66 5.73 -32.64
C ILE A 1041 18.68 6.66 -33.32
N GLN A 1042 19.09 7.88 -33.61
CA GLN A 1042 18.32 8.87 -34.35
C GLN A 1042 18.60 8.79 -35.85
N ALA A 1043 17.65 9.24 -36.66
CA ALA A 1043 17.80 9.24 -38.10
C ALA A 1043 18.85 10.27 -38.58
N TYR A 1044 19.72 9.84 -39.50
CA TYR A 1044 20.54 10.78 -40.26
C TYR A 1044 19.64 11.74 -41.05
N GLY A 1045 20.00 13.02 -41.08
CA GLY A 1045 19.16 14.10 -41.61
C GLY A 1045 18.64 15.07 -40.54
N LEU A 1046 18.47 14.61 -39.30
CA LEU A 1046 17.93 15.45 -38.22
C LEU A 1046 18.92 16.48 -37.67
N ASP A 1047 20.21 16.10 -37.54
CA ASP A 1047 21.26 17.02 -37.07
C ASP A 1047 21.74 18.02 -38.12
N GLY A 1048 21.24 17.92 -39.36
CA GLY A 1048 21.68 18.74 -40.49
C GLY A 1048 23.13 18.49 -40.93
N THR A 1049 23.84 17.51 -40.34
CA THR A 1049 25.25 17.24 -40.65
C THR A 1049 25.41 16.25 -41.79
N ARG A 1050 24.44 15.35 -41.96
CA ARG A 1050 24.40 14.32 -43.00
C ARG A 1050 23.00 14.20 -43.60
N PRO A 1051 22.87 13.97 -44.91
CA PRO A 1051 21.57 13.71 -45.51
C PRO A 1051 20.97 12.37 -45.05
N PRO A 1052 19.64 12.19 -45.13
CA PRO A 1052 18.99 10.90 -44.91
C PRO A 1052 19.56 9.80 -45.81
N ALA A 1053 19.52 8.55 -45.32
CA ALA A 1053 20.05 7.42 -46.07
C ALA A 1053 19.30 7.23 -47.42
N PRO A 1054 20.02 6.98 -48.52
CA PRO A 1054 19.42 6.91 -49.86
C PRO A 1054 18.54 5.66 -50.08
N ASP A 1055 18.86 4.57 -49.39
CA ASP A 1055 18.17 3.28 -49.44
C ASP A 1055 18.28 2.52 -48.09
N ALA A 1056 17.49 1.46 -47.93
CA ALA A 1056 17.44 0.66 -46.70
C ALA A 1056 18.79 -0.02 -46.37
N ALA A 1057 19.53 -0.49 -47.38
CA ALA A 1057 20.83 -1.14 -47.17
C ALA A 1057 21.86 -0.17 -46.59
N SER A 1058 21.89 1.06 -47.12
CA SER A 1058 22.75 2.14 -46.64
C SER A 1058 22.40 2.56 -45.21
N MET A 1059 21.10 2.59 -44.86
CA MET A 1059 20.65 2.87 -43.49
C MET A 1059 21.16 1.82 -42.51
N VAL A 1060 20.93 0.53 -42.81
CA VAL A 1060 21.37 -0.59 -41.97
C VAL A 1060 22.88 -0.58 -41.80
N ALA A 1061 23.64 -0.43 -42.89
CA ALA A 1061 25.10 -0.36 -42.83
C ALA A 1061 25.58 0.79 -41.94
N SER A 1062 25.01 1.98 -42.10
CA SER A 1062 25.41 3.16 -41.32
C SER A 1062 25.07 3.03 -39.84
N TYR A 1063 23.91 2.46 -39.48
CA TYR A 1063 23.56 2.25 -38.07
C TYR A 1063 24.33 1.10 -37.43
N VAL A 1064 24.67 0.04 -38.18
CA VAL A 1064 25.58 -1.00 -37.69
C VAL A 1064 26.96 -0.41 -37.41
N ASP A 1065 27.48 0.44 -38.29
CA ASP A 1065 28.77 1.09 -38.05
C ASP A 1065 28.69 2.08 -36.87
N LEU A 1066 27.57 2.80 -36.70
CA LEU A 1066 27.33 3.71 -35.58
C LEU A 1066 27.31 3.02 -34.21
N ILE A 1067 26.61 1.89 -34.06
CA ILE A 1067 26.63 1.15 -32.78
C ILE A 1067 27.99 0.53 -32.51
N ARG A 1068 28.77 0.23 -33.55
CA ARG A 1068 30.14 -0.31 -33.42
C ARG A 1068 31.15 0.73 -32.98
N GLU A 1069 30.90 2.01 -33.25
CA GLU A 1069 31.68 3.10 -32.65
C GLU A 1069 31.51 3.12 -31.12
N ALA A 1070 30.29 2.84 -30.62
CA ALA A 1070 29.99 2.79 -29.20
C ALA A 1070 30.37 1.45 -28.55
N GLN A 1071 30.21 0.35 -29.28
CA GLN A 1071 30.50 -1.00 -28.83
C GLN A 1071 31.16 -1.81 -29.97
N PRO A 1072 32.50 -1.87 -30.03
CA PRO A 1072 33.21 -2.44 -31.18
C PRO A 1072 32.93 -3.92 -31.49
N VAL A 1073 32.55 -4.71 -30.48
CA VAL A 1073 32.31 -6.16 -30.55
C VAL A 1073 31.03 -6.50 -29.78
N GLY A 1074 30.26 -7.48 -30.27
CA GLY A 1074 29.07 -7.98 -29.58
C GLY A 1074 29.36 -8.60 -28.19
N PRO A 1075 28.31 -8.93 -27.43
CA PRO A 1075 26.94 -9.11 -27.90
C PRO A 1075 26.13 -7.81 -28.03
N TYR A 1076 25.29 -7.70 -29.06
CA TYR A 1076 24.40 -6.55 -29.26
C TYR A 1076 22.98 -6.81 -28.77
N ARG A 1077 22.32 -5.76 -28.27
CA ARG A 1077 20.91 -5.75 -27.84
C ARG A 1077 20.17 -4.66 -28.61
N LEU A 1078 19.13 -5.04 -29.34
CA LEU A 1078 18.39 -4.14 -30.24
C LEU A 1078 16.90 -4.12 -29.88
N LEU A 1079 16.31 -2.93 -29.84
CA LEU A 1079 14.89 -2.70 -29.61
C LEU A 1079 14.35 -1.65 -30.56
N GLY A 1080 13.17 -1.85 -31.15
CA GLY A 1080 12.58 -0.85 -32.03
C GLY A 1080 11.06 -0.87 -32.07
N TRP A 1081 10.45 0.31 -32.06
CA TRP A 1081 9.01 0.54 -32.18
C TRP A 1081 8.62 0.97 -33.59
N SER A 1082 7.53 0.36 -34.11
CA SER A 1082 6.96 0.67 -35.42
C SER A 1082 8.03 0.54 -36.52
N TYR A 1083 8.36 1.63 -37.22
CA TYR A 1083 9.47 1.71 -38.17
C TYR A 1083 10.80 1.18 -37.62
N GLY A 1084 11.11 1.52 -36.37
CA GLY A 1084 12.35 1.12 -35.72
C GLY A 1084 12.45 -0.39 -35.54
N GLY A 1085 11.32 -1.11 -35.47
CA GLY A 1085 11.31 -2.56 -35.29
C GLY A 1085 11.87 -3.31 -36.49
N PHE A 1086 11.42 -3.01 -37.72
CA PHE A 1086 11.99 -3.67 -38.89
C PHE A 1086 13.43 -3.22 -39.20
N VAL A 1087 13.81 -2.00 -38.79
CA VAL A 1087 15.23 -1.57 -38.83
C VAL A 1087 16.06 -2.40 -37.85
N ALA A 1088 15.56 -2.63 -36.63
CA ALA A 1088 16.21 -3.45 -35.61
C ALA A 1088 16.44 -4.88 -36.11
N HIS A 1089 15.42 -5.49 -36.74
CA HIS A 1089 15.50 -6.83 -37.32
C HIS A 1089 16.54 -6.91 -38.44
N ALA A 1090 16.53 -5.94 -39.37
CA ALA A 1090 17.49 -5.90 -40.46
C ALA A 1090 18.94 -5.70 -39.96
N MET A 1091 19.13 -4.84 -38.95
CA MET A 1091 20.43 -4.67 -38.28
C MET A 1091 20.88 -5.97 -37.59
N ALA A 1092 19.97 -6.67 -36.91
CA ALA A 1092 20.26 -7.93 -36.25
C ALA A 1092 20.76 -8.99 -37.26
N CYS A 1093 20.09 -9.12 -38.41
CA CYS A 1093 20.50 -10.01 -39.49
C CYS A 1093 21.88 -9.62 -40.05
N ALA A 1094 22.10 -8.33 -40.33
CA ALA A 1094 23.38 -7.84 -40.84
C ALA A 1094 24.55 -8.05 -39.85
N LEU A 1095 24.30 -7.95 -38.54
CA LEU A 1095 25.28 -8.27 -37.51
C LEU A 1095 25.62 -9.78 -37.51
N GLN A 1096 24.61 -10.66 -37.63
CA GLN A 1096 24.81 -12.11 -37.70
C GLN A 1096 25.58 -12.54 -38.96
N GLU A 1097 25.32 -11.91 -40.10
CA GLU A 1097 26.08 -12.14 -41.34
C GLU A 1097 27.55 -11.73 -41.22
N ARG A 1098 27.83 -10.71 -40.40
CA ARG A 1098 29.19 -10.27 -40.06
C ARG A 1098 29.84 -11.09 -38.93
N GLY A 1099 29.17 -12.12 -38.42
CA GLY A 1099 29.67 -13.01 -37.37
C GLY A 1099 29.55 -12.47 -35.94
N GLU A 1100 28.80 -11.39 -35.73
CA GLU A 1100 28.56 -10.80 -34.42
C GLU A 1100 27.39 -11.50 -33.70
N ARG A 1101 27.45 -11.55 -32.37
CA ARG A 1101 26.36 -12.10 -31.54
C ARG A 1101 25.32 -11.02 -31.26
N VAL A 1102 24.04 -11.35 -31.45
CA VAL A 1102 22.89 -10.54 -31.00
C VAL A 1102 22.17 -11.35 -29.93
N GLU A 1103 22.08 -10.82 -28.71
CA GLU A 1103 21.52 -11.56 -27.57
C GLU A 1103 20.10 -11.16 -27.19
N LEU A 1104 19.65 -10.00 -27.66
CA LEU A 1104 18.28 -9.55 -27.51
C LEU A 1104 17.83 -8.81 -28.76
N LEU A 1105 16.68 -9.22 -29.32
CA LEU A 1105 15.95 -8.49 -30.34
C LEU A 1105 14.50 -8.32 -29.88
N ALA A 1106 14.07 -7.07 -29.71
CA ALA A 1106 12.71 -6.71 -29.30
C ALA A 1106 12.02 -5.82 -30.34
N LEU A 1107 10.83 -6.23 -30.78
CA LEU A 1107 10.02 -5.55 -31.78
C LEU A 1107 8.73 -5.04 -31.13
N LEU A 1108 8.56 -3.73 -31.06
CA LEU A 1108 7.37 -3.10 -30.49
C LEU A 1108 6.43 -2.73 -31.63
N ASP A 1109 5.37 -3.50 -31.76
CA ASP A 1109 4.23 -3.27 -32.65
C ASP A 1109 4.64 -2.91 -34.09
N ALA A 1110 5.63 -3.64 -34.60
CA ALA A 1110 6.30 -3.36 -35.85
C ALA A 1110 5.58 -4.05 -37.04
N PRO A 1111 5.11 -3.30 -38.05
CA PRO A 1111 4.53 -3.91 -39.25
C PRO A 1111 5.62 -4.48 -40.17
N GLN A 1112 5.29 -5.49 -40.96
CA GLN A 1112 6.13 -5.99 -42.05
C GLN A 1112 5.78 -5.21 -43.33
N THR A 1113 6.74 -4.47 -43.89
CA THR A 1113 6.53 -3.56 -45.01
C THR A 1113 7.15 -4.03 -46.33
N HIS A 1114 7.82 -5.17 -46.35
CA HIS A 1114 8.53 -5.63 -47.54
C HIS A 1114 7.58 -6.01 -48.67
N GLY A 1115 7.83 -5.46 -49.86
CA GLY A 1115 7.02 -5.75 -51.05
C GLY A 1115 5.69 -4.99 -51.12
N THR A 1116 5.43 -4.05 -50.20
CA THR A 1116 4.26 -3.17 -50.27
C THR A 1116 4.49 -2.06 -51.29
N LEU A 1117 3.44 -1.58 -51.96
CA LEU A 1117 3.54 -0.42 -52.86
C LEU A 1117 3.67 0.85 -52.02
N HIS A 1118 4.65 1.71 -52.33
CA HIS A 1118 4.75 3.04 -51.75
C HIS A 1118 3.67 3.95 -52.36
N ASP A 1119 2.78 4.49 -51.53
CA ASP A 1119 1.82 5.52 -51.90
C ASP A 1119 2.30 6.89 -51.37
N PRO A 1120 2.81 7.78 -52.25
CA PRO A 1120 3.26 9.11 -51.86
C PRO A 1120 2.18 9.97 -51.21
N GLU A 1121 0.91 9.81 -51.62
CA GLU A 1121 -0.20 10.61 -51.10
C GLU A 1121 -0.55 10.20 -49.67
N GLN A 1122 -0.55 8.89 -49.41
CA GLN A 1122 -0.71 8.35 -48.06
C GLN A 1122 0.48 8.73 -47.15
N ALA A 1123 1.71 8.68 -47.67
CA ALA A 1123 2.88 9.09 -46.92
C ALA A 1123 2.81 10.57 -46.50
N GLU A 1124 2.40 11.48 -47.40
CA GLU A 1124 2.19 12.89 -47.05
C GLU A 1124 1.12 13.08 -45.97
N ARG A 1125 0.00 12.35 -46.03
CA ARG A 1125 -1.04 12.38 -44.98
C ARG A 1125 -0.50 11.95 -43.62
N GLN A 1126 0.31 10.89 -43.58
CA GLN A 1126 0.92 10.39 -42.34
C GLN A 1126 1.91 11.40 -41.76
N VAL A 1127 2.73 12.04 -42.60
CA VAL A 1127 3.69 13.07 -42.18
C VAL A 1127 2.95 14.29 -41.61
N ALA A 1128 1.91 14.78 -42.29
CA ALA A 1128 1.15 15.94 -41.84
C ALA A 1128 0.39 15.68 -40.53
N ALA A 1129 -0.21 14.49 -40.38
CA ALA A 1129 -0.91 14.09 -39.16
C ALA A 1129 0.03 14.01 -37.95
N LEU A 1130 1.26 13.52 -38.15
CA LEU A 1130 2.26 13.49 -37.09
C LEU A 1130 2.74 14.91 -36.74
N LEU A 1131 3.09 15.73 -37.73
CA LEU A 1131 3.58 17.09 -37.49
C LEU A 1131 2.54 17.95 -36.77
N THR A 1132 1.26 17.77 -37.08
CA THR A 1132 0.16 18.46 -36.37
C THR A 1132 0.16 18.10 -34.88
N ARG A 1133 0.33 16.82 -34.55
CA ARG A 1133 0.43 16.33 -33.16
C ARG A 1133 1.71 16.84 -32.47
N VAL A 1134 2.86 16.72 -33.13
CA VAL A 1134 4.17 17.12 -32.58
C VAL A 1134 4.24 18.63 -32.36
N ALA A 1135 3.61 19.44 -33.22
CA ALA A 1135 3.54 20.89 -33.08
C ALA A 1135 2.46 21.37 -32.11
N GLY A 1136 1.68 20.46 -31.50
CA GLY A 1136 0.59 20.81 -30.56
C GLY A 1136 -0.53 21.63 -31.21
N LEU A 1137 -0.72 21.48 -32.53
CA LEU A 1137 -1.70 22.26 -33.29
C LEU A 1137 -3.10 21.64 -33.13
N PRO A 1138 -4.15 22.44 -32.88
CA PRO A 1138 -5.52 21.93 -32.82
C PRO A 1138 -5.94 21.35 -34.19
N ALA A 1139 -6.82 20.34 -34.16
CA ALA A 1139 -7.42 19.77 -35.36
C ALA A 1139 -8.10 20.85 -36.21
N ALA A 1140 -7.98 20.76 -37.54
CA ALA A 1140 -8.58 21.74 -38.43
C ALA A 1140 -10.12 21.72 -38.29
N ALA A 1141 -10.73 22.91 -38.19
CA ALA A 1141 -12.15 23.09 -37.87
C ALA A 1141 -13.13 22.55 -38.94
N ASP A 1142 -12.60 22.21 -40.12
CA ASP A 1142 -13.31 21.74 -41.30
C ASP A 1142 -13.13 20.22 -41.57
N GLY A 1143 -12.37 19.52 -40.72
CA GLY A 1143 -12.13 18.08 -40.87
C GLY A 1143 -11.21 17.69 -42.03
N ALA A 1144 -10.61 18.66 -42.74
CA ALA A 1144 -9.60 18.40 -43.74
C ALA A 1144 -8.23 18.19 -43.08
N VAL A 1145 -7.53 17.10 -43.41
CA VAL A 1145 -6.12 16.91 -43.01
C VAL A 1145 -5.28 17.88 -43.84
N PRO A 1146 -4.62 18.89 -43.23
CA PRO A 1146 -3.74 19.77 -43.98
C PRO A 1146 -2.58 18.97 -44.58
N ASP A 1147 -2.06 19.40 -45.73
CA ASP A 1147 -0.78 18.88 -46.22
C ASP A 1147 0.38 19.37 -45.34
N VAL A 1148 1.57 18.79 -45.52
CA VAL A 1148 2.74 19.11 -44.69
C VAL A 1148 3.10 20.60 -44.77
N GLU A 1149 2.97 21.24 -45.94
CA GLU A 1149 3.22 22.68 -46.06
C GLU A 1149 2.22 23.51 -45.25
N GLY A 1150 0.94 23.13 -45.28
CA GLY A 1150 -0.11 23.75 -44.46
C GLY A 1150 0.13 23.59 -42.96
N VAL A 1151 0.69 22.47 -42.51
CA VAL A 1151 1.10 22.27 -41.11
C VAL A 1151 2.31 23.14 -40.77
N LEU A 1152 3.35 23.16 -41.61
CA LEU A 1152 4.56 23.97 -41.40
C LEU A 1152 4.27 25.48 -41.40
N ALA A 1153 3.31 25.95 -42.19
CA ALA A 1153 2.88 27.35 -42.22
C ALA A 1153 2.15 27.77 -40.93
N ARG A 1154 1.56 26.82 -40.19
CA ARG A 1154 0.89 27.06 -38.91
C ARG A 1154 1.85 27.08 -37.71
N ILE A 1155 3.10 26.65 -37.90
CA ILE A 1155 4.18 26.74 -36.91
C ILE A 1155 4.82 28.13 -37.08
N GLY A 1156 4.39 29.08 -36.26
CA GLY A 1156 4.62 30.52 -36.44
C GLY A 1156 6.09 30.94 -36.59
N GLU A 1157 6.31 31.96 -37.43
CA GLU A 1157 7.52 32.78 -37.43
C GLU A 1157 7.50 33.72 -36.22
N ASP A 1158 8.41 33.54 -35.26
CA ASP A 1158 8.81 34.41 -34.12
C ASP A 1158 7.70 35.08 -33.25
N PRO A 1159 7.80 35.05 -31.90
CA PRO A 1159 6.72 35.50 -31.02
C PRO A 1159 6.69 37.03 -30.89
N ALA A 1160 5.95 37.70 -31.78
CA ALA A 1160 5.61 39.11 -31.62
C ALA A 1160 4.32 39.35 -30.82
N ASP A 1161 3.50 38.32 -30.56
CA ASP A 1161 2.24 38.48 -29.82
C ASP A 1161 1.97 37.25 -28.94
N GLY A 1162 2.38 37.31 -27.67
CA GLY A 1162 1.73 36.68 -26.49
C GLY A 1162 1.27 35.20 -26.51
N ALA A 1163 1.50 34.42 -27.56
CA ALA A 1163 1.08 33.04 -27.70
C ALA A 1163 2.19 32.10 -27.22
N ALA A 1164 1.80 31.01 -26.57
CA ALA A 1164 2.72 29.96 -26.13
C ALA A 1164 3.59 29.50 -27.30
N ALA A 1165 4.91 29.50 -27.10
CA ALA A 1165 5.85 29.03 -28.12
C ALA A 1165 5.52 27.58 -28.52
N ALA A 1166 5.44 27.32 -29.83
CA ALA A 1166 5.25 25.97 -30.34
C ALA A 1166 6.38 25.04 -29.84
N PRO A 1167 6.08 23.78 -29.49
CA PRO A 1167 7.06 22.83 -28.93
C PRO A 1167 8.21 22.45 -29.87
N VAL A 1168 8.11 22.75 -31.17
CA VAL A 1168 9.16 22.58 -32.18
C VAL A 1168 9.23 23.81 -33.08
N THR A 1169 10.43 24.17 -33.52
CA THR A 1169 10.62 25.24 -34.52
C THR A 1169 10.17 24.77 -35.91
N ARG A 1170 9.84 25.71 -36.81
CA ARG A 1170 9.50 25.40 -38.21
C ARG A 1170 10.64 24.66 -38.92
N ALA A 1171 11.90 24.96 -38.58
CA ALA A 1171 13.08 24.29 -39.14
C ALA A 1171 13.20 22.84 -38.66
N GLU A 1172 12.99 22.57 -37.36
CA GLU A 1172 12.99 21.21 -36.81
C GLU A 1172 11.81 20.40 -37.35
N ALA A 1173 10.62 20.99 -37.45
CA ALA A 1173 9.46 20.36 -38.05
C ALA A 1173 9.69 20.01 -39.52
N ALA A 1174 10.37 20.87 -40.29
CA ALA A 1174 10.73 20.59 -41.67
C ALA A 1174 11.76 19.45 -41.79
N ALA A 1175 12.76 19.41 -40.90
CA ALA A 1175 13.74 18.31 -40.87
C ALA A 1175 13.10 16.96 -40.51
N ILE A 1176 12.18 16.94 -39.53
CA ILE A 1176 11.39 15.75 -39.17
C ILE A 1176 10.53 15.31 -40.37
N ALA A 1177 9.91 16.25 -41.09
CA ALA A 1177 9.12 15.97 -42.27
C ALA A 1177 9.94 15.30 -43.39
N GLU A 1178 11.12 15.86 -43.67
CA GLU A 1178 12.05 15.34 -44.70
C GLU A 1178 12.53 13.92 -44.36
N VAL A 1179 12.93 13.70 -43.11
CA VAL A 1179 13.35 12.39 -42.62
C VAL A 1179 12.22 11.37 -42.69
N MET A 1180 11.01 11.74 -42.27
CA MET A 1180 9.87 10.83 -42.28
C MET A 1180 9.44 10.46 -43.70
N ARG A 1181 9.44 11.42 -44.64
CA ARG A 1181 9.22 11.14 -46.07
C ARG A 1181 10.25 10.16 -46.61
N ASN A 1182 11.53 10.37 -46.30
CA ASN A 1182 12.59 9.47 -46.74
C ASN A 1182 12.39 8.07 -46.17
N ASN A 1183 12.10 7.96 -44.88
CA ASN A 1183 11.87 6.69 -44.19
C ASN A 1183 10.68 5.94 -44.79
N LEU A 1184 9.53 6.59 -44.98
CA LEU A 1184 8.35 5.97 -45.60
C LEU A 1184 8.59 5.55 -47.06
N ARG A 1185 9.43 6.29 -47.81
CA ARG A 1185 9.84 5.92 -49.18
C ARG A 1185 10.71 4.67 -49.21
N ILE A 1186 11.61 4.49 -48.24
CA ILE A 1186 12.52 3.33 -48.21
C ILE A 1186 11.96 2.14 -47.43
N ALA A 1187 10.89 2.30 -46.64
CA ALA A 1187 10.27 1.24 -45.85
C ALA A 1187 10.01 -0.07 -46.64
N PRO A 1188 9.54 -0.04 -47.90
CA PRO A 1188 9.33 -1.28 -48.66
C PRO A 1188 10.60 -2.02 -49.08
N GLN A 1189 11.76 -1.35 -48.99
CA GLN A 1189 13.06 -1.87 -49.40
C GLN A 1189 13.74 -2.73 -48.32
N PHE A 1190 13.25 -2.70 -47.08
CA PHE A 1190 13.76 -3.57 -46.01
C PHE A 1190 13.34 -5.02 -46.28
N SER A 1191 14.18 -5.77 -47.00
CA SER A 1191 14.01 -7.21 -47.18
C SER A 1191 14.31 -7.92 -45.86
N PRO A 1192 13.32 -8.57 -45.22
CA PRO A 1192 13.57 -9.28 -43.97
C PRO A 1192 14.44 -10.51 -44.23
N GLY A 1193 15.61 -10.54 -43.61
CA GLY A 1193 16.43 -11.75 -43.51
C GLY A 1193 15.80 -12.78 -42.57
N VAL A 1194 16.49 -13.89 -42.29
CA VAL A 1194 16.09 -14.81 -41.23
C VAL A 1194 17.00 -14.60 -40.03
N PHE A 1195 16.45 -14.02 -38.95
CA PHE A 1195 17.17 -13.82 -37.71
C PHE A 1195 17.26 -15.14 -36.93
N ARG A 1196 18.47 -15.58 -36.59
CA ARG A 1196 18.69 -16.82 -35.83
C ARG A 1196 18.74 -16.53 -34.32
N GLY A 1197 17.61 -16.68 -33.64
CA GLY A 1197 17.49 -16.40 -32.21
C GLY A 1197 16.06 -16.10 -31.79
N ASP A 1198 15.86 -15.97 -30.47
CA ASP A 1198 14.57 -15.63 -29.91
C ASP A 1198 14.26 -14.13 -30.09
N VAL A 1199 12.98 -13.83 -30.36
CA VAL A 1199 12.47 -12.46 -30.55
C VAL A 1199 11.33 -12.20 -29.58
N LEU A 1200 11.43 -11.07 -28.89
CA LEU A 1200 10.31 -10.52 -28.12
C LEU A 1200 9.50 -9.61 -29.03
N PHE A 1201 8.22 -9.90 -29.18
CA PHE A 1201 7.28 -9.06 -29.91
C PHE A 1201 6.29 -8.46 -28.91
N PHE A 1202 5.93 -7.19 -29.09
CA PHE A 1202 4.88 -6.53 -28.30
C PHE A 1202 3.79 -6.03 -29.25
N SER A 1203 2.55 -6.44 -29.05
CA SER A 1203 1.42 -6.09 -29.92
C SER A 1203 0.45 -5.14 -29.23
N ALA A 1204 0.15 -4.02 -29.87
CA ALA A 1204 -0.94 -3.12 -29.47
C ALA A 1204 -2.29 -3.84 -29.66
N THR A 1205 -3.23 -3.68 -28.72
CA THR A 1205 -4.50 -4.44 -28.71
C THR A 1205 -5.76 -3.59 -28.89
N GLU A 1206 -5.66 -2.26 -28.83
CA GLU A 1206 -6.83 -1.36 -28.91
C GLU A 1206 -7.05 -0.74 -30.31
N ASP A 1207 -6.23 -1.12 -31.30
CA ASP A 1207 -6.41 -0.64 -32.68
C ASP A 1207 -7.70 -1.22 -33.28
N ALA A 1208 -8.75 -0.39 -33.37
CA ALA A 1208 -9.97 -0.73 -34.10
C ALA A 1208 -9.66 -0.77 -35.60
N GLY A 1209 -10.05 -1.88 -36.27
CA GLY A 1209 -9.80 -2.11 -37.70
C GLY A 1209 -10.28 -0.94 -38.57
N ALA A 1210 -9.37 -0.03 -38.88
CA ALA A 1210 -9.52 1.00 -39.89
C ALA A 1210 -9.09 0.42 -41.24
N ASP A 1211 -9.74 0.89 -42.32
CA ASP A 1211 -9.52 0.47 -43.71
C ASP A 1211 -8.07 0.05 -43.97
N GLY A 1212 -7.85 -1.16 -44.49
CA GLY A 1212 -6.57 -1.87 -44.60
C GLY A 1212 -5.46 -1.22 -45.46
N ALA A 1213 -5.45 0.10 -45.57
CA ALA A 1213 -4.42 0.92 -46.19
C ALA A 1213 -3.25 1.24 -45.23
N ASP A 1214 -3.47 1.43 -43.91
CA ASP A 1214 -2.38 1.70 -42.96
C ASP A 1214 -1.94 0.43 -42.22
N LEU A 1215 -0.78 -0.10 -42.61
CA LEU A 1215 -0.21 -1.31 -42.04
C LEU A 1215 0.17 -1.17 -40.56
N SER A 1216 0.36 0.06 -40.05
CA SER A 1216 0.65 0.27 -38.63
C SER A 1216 -0.54 -0.07 -37.72
N LEU A 1217 -1.77 -0.01 -38.25
CA LEU A 1217 -3.01 -0.33 -37.53
C LEU A 1217 -3.55 -1.73 -37.88
N ALA A 1218 -2.81 -2.51 -38.68
CA ALA A 1218 -3.22 -3.85 -39.07
C ALA A 1218 -3.10 -4.83 -37.88
N PRO A 1219 -4.08 -5.70 -37.63
CA PRO A 1219 -3.98 -6.71 -36.59
C PRO A 1219 -2.98 -7.82 -36.98
N GLY A 1220 -2.52 -8.60 -36.01
CA GLY A 1220 -1.71 -9.81 -36.26
C GLY A 1220 -0.28 -9.55 -36.75
N LYS A 1221 0.29 -8.38 -36.43
CA LYS A 1221 1.67 -7.99 -36.81
C LYS A 1221 2.71 -9.03 -36.38
N ALA A 1222 2.61 -9.61 -35.18
CA ALA A 1222 3.52 -10.65 -34.69
C ALA A 1222 3.60 -11.88 -35.62
N ASP A 1223 2.46 -12.33 -36.17
CA ASP A 1223 2.41 -13.50 -37.05
C ASP A 1223 3.11 -13.24 -38.38
N SER A 1224 3.10 -12.01 -38.88
CA SER A 1224 3.80 -11.63 -40.11
C SER A 1224 5.33 -11.73 -40.00
N TRP A 1225 5.88 -11.72 -38.77
CA TRP A 1225 7.31 -11.85 -38.50
C TRP A 1225 7.78 -13.29 -38.32
N ARG A 1226 6.88 -14.24 -38.03
CA ARG A 1226 7.24 -15.65 -37.77
C ARG A 1226 8.08 -16.31 -38.87
N PRO A 1227 7.87 -16.07 -40.19
CA PRO A 1227 8.72 -16.63 -41.24
C PRO A 1227 10.17 -16.14 -41.24
N TYR A 1228 10.46 -15.04 -40.52
CA TYR A 1228 11.74 -14.33 -40.52
C TYR A 1228 12.51 -14.49 -39.21
N VAL A 1229 12.09 -15.44 -38.37
CA VAL A 1229 12.70 -15.78 -37.08
C VAL A 1229 12.96 -17.29 -37.03
N ASP A 1230 14.23 -17.67 -36.96
CA ASP A 1230 14.72 -19.03 -36.73
C ASP A 1230 15.04 -19.19 -35.23
N GLY A 1231 13.97 -19.24 -34.44
CA GLY A 1231 13.93 -19.22 -32.97
C GLY A 1231 12.50 -19.06 -32.46
N SER A 1232 12.31 -18.79 -31.17
CA SER A 1232 10.97 -18.50 -30.64
C SER A 1232 10.60 -17.02 -30.84
N LEU A 1233 9.39 -16.76 -31.31
CA LEU A 1233 8.78 -15.42 -31.29
C LEU A 1233 7.73 -15.41 -30.18
N THR A 1234 8.04 -14.72 -29.09
CA THR A 1234 7.15 -14.57 -27.93
C THR A 1234 6.42 -13.25 -28.05
N ASP A 1235 5.11 -13.30 -28.22
CA ASP A 1235 4.26 -12.12 -28.37
C ASP A 1235 3.63 -11.70 -27.04
N HIS A 1236 3.73 -10.42 -26.71
CA HIS A 1236 3.23 -9.77 -25.52
C HIS A 1236 2.17 -8.75 -25.90
N ALA A 1237 0.92 -9.01 -25.55
CA ALA A 1237 -0.17 -8.07 -25.75
C ALA A 1237 -0.04 -6.87 -24.81
N VAL A 1238 -0.17 -5.65 -25.33
CA VAL A 1238 -0.14 -4.40 -24.56
C VAL A 1238 -1.49 -3.68 -24.75
N PRO A 1239 -2.21 -3.31 -23.67
CA PRO A 1239 -3.53 -2.68 -23.72
C PRO A 1239 -3.42 -1.19 -24.08
N CYS A 1240 -3.09 -0.92 -25.32
CA CYS A 1240 -3.01 0.43 -25.90
C CYS A 1240 -3.18 0.37 -27.43
N GLY A 1241 -3.30 1.54 -28.07
CA GLY A 1241 -3.19 1.68 -29.52
C GLY A 1241 -1.73 1.79 -30.00
N HIS A 1242 -1.53 1.76 -31.32
CA HIS A 1242 -0.20 1.78 -31.95
C HIS A 1242 0.66 2.97 -31.50
N TYR A 1243 0.06 4.17 -31.39
CA TYR A 1243 0.77 5.41 -31.08
C TYR A 1243 0.99 5.62 -29.58
N GLU A 1244 0.22 4.94 -28.75
CA GLU A 1244 0.30 4.94 -27.29
C GLU A 1244 1.39 3.99 -26.77
N MET A 1245 1.91 3.09 -27.60
CA MET A 1245 2.97 2.12 -27.24
C MET A 1245 4.20 2.76 -26.58
N THR A 1246 4.47 4.05 -26.82
CA THR A 1246 5.59 4.80 -26.23
C THR A 1246 5.23 5.71 -25.07
N GLU A 1247 3.98 5.68 -24.59
CA GLU A 1247 3.53 6.46 -23.45
C GLU A 1247 3.94 5.79 -22.12
N PRO A 1248 3.98 6.52 -20.98
CA PRO A 1248 4.52 6.02 -19.73
C PRO A 1248 3.91 4.68 -19.24
N GLY A 1249 2.61 4.50 -19.41
CA GLY A 1249 1.91 3.26 -19.02
C GLY A 1249 2.40 2.03 -19.80
N PRO A 1250 2.22 2.00 -21.13
CA PRO A 1250 2.73 0.91 -21.98
C PRO A 1250 4.24 0.66 -21.85
N MET A 1251 5.04 1.72 -21.73
CA MET A 1251 6.50 1.60 -21.55
C MET A 1251 6.90 0.96 -20.21
N ALA A 1252 6.08 1.06 -19.17
CA ALA A 1252 6.30 0.35 -17.91
C ALA A 1252 6.15 -1.18 -18.07
N GLU A 1253 5.11 -1.62 -18.78
CA GLU A 1253 4.85 -3.03 -19.05
C GLU A 1253 5.93 -3.63 -19.95
N ILE A 1254 6.25 -2.94 -21.06
CA ILE A 1254 7.33 -3.33 -21.97
C ILE A 1254 8.66 -3.36 -21.22
N GLY A 1255 8.93 -2.34 -20.40
CA GLY A 1255 10.14 -2.22 -19.59
C GLY A 1255 10.32 -3.38 -18.62
N ALA A 1256 9.26 -3.86 -17.97
CA ALA A 1256 9.32 -5.01 -17.07
C ALA A 1256 9.71 -6.32 -17.79
N VAL A 1257 9.13 -6.56 -18.97
CA VAL A 1257 9.44 -7.74 -19.80
C VAL A 1257 10.87 -7.66 -20.34
N VAL A 1258 11.27 -6.51 -20.89
CA VAL A 1258 12.63 -6.28 -21.40
C VAL A 1258 13.65 -6.43 -20.27
N ALA A 1259 13.40 -5.88 -19.08
CA ALA A 1259 14.30 -6.01 -17.93
C ALA A 1259 14.47 -7.48 -17.51
N LYS A 1260 13.39 -8.27 -17.55
CA LYS A 1260 13.46 -9.72 -17.29
C LYS A 1260 14.33 -10.44 -18.33
N ALA A 1261 14.17 -10.10 -19.61
CA ALA A 1261 14.97 -10.68 -20.68
C ALA A 1261 16.45 -10.29 -20.58
N LEU A 1262 16.74 -9.02 -20.27
CA LEU A 1262 18.10 -8.52 -20.04
C LEU A 1262 18.80 -9.25 -18.88
N ARG A 1263 18.09 -9.54 -17.79
CA ARG A 1263 18.62 -10.35 -16.68
C ARG A 1263 18.91 -11.79 -17.09
N ALA A 1264 18.05 -12.39 -17.92
CA ALA A 1264 18.20 -13.76 -18.37
C ALA A 1264 19.40 -13.97 -19.32
N VAL A 1265 19.80 -12.94 -20.08
CA VAL A 1265 20.96 -13.00 -20.98
C VAL A 1265 22.27 -12.52 -20.35
N SER A 1266 22.21 -11.86 -19.18
CA SER A 1266 23.39 -11.36 -18.46
C SER A 1266 23.93 -12.32 -17.39
N GLY A 1267 23.21 -13.41 -17.10
CA GLY A 1267 23.67 -14.53 -16.26
C GLY A 1267 24.08 -15.72 -17.12
#